data_AF-A0A395HUH9-F1
#
_entry.id   AF-A0A395HUH9-F1
#
_cell.length_a   1.000
_cell.length_b   1.000
_cell.length_c   1.000
_cell.angle_alpha   90.00
_cell.angle_beta   90.00
_cell.angle_gamma   90.00
#
_symmetry.space_group_name_H-M   'P 1'
#
loop_
_entity.id
_entity.type
_entity.pdbx_description
1 polymer ?
#
loop_
_entity_poly.entity_id
_entity_poly.type
_entity_poly.pdbx_seq_one_letter_code
_entity_poly.pdbx_strand_id
1 'polypeptide(L)'
;MAYYPEAKADAESQPPTRNPLGVDGDDQSDISLSDEKGARHLIWKIDIHIIPFVVLLYLFSFLDRVNIGNARLYGLEEDLGLVNNQYQVAVSILFVTYCLFEVPSNLMIKKLKPSRYIASISIIWGIIATLTGITQSYGGLIACRVLLGVVEAGLFPGLMTYLTLFYSKREIALRTGYLFSSAAAAGAFGGLLAYGIGFMDGVAGLRGWRWIMIIEGIPTVGLGVLTWFFLADEPDTAYYLNDDEKAMVVRLRRRHVGQTPSAQKFHWADVKEGALDWRIYAFCIAQFGVDTMLYGYSTFLPTIIKGMGNWSTAEVQALTIPCYALGAIVYLAVAWLSDRTQRRGIFICIFAVISVVGYGVLISDSSSGVHYFGALLIALGLYVTVGLPLAWLPTTLPRYGKRTFATGLQLTFGNISGVMSPFLYKTQEAPRYVRGNAVTLSLVGFAGVVYGLMWWYYHYKNKRRQQGLEDEKIAGMTDEAIEELGDYSPRFNDDWNLLYHLGGNGPWIEKLDGPDDSQISGSDLDGCVIDQVHMMSRHGARYPTKSAGGRHLALLDRIHRANVKLNGTLSFLNNWTYFTDDPSRDFEQLTTTGPYAGTTQSYSTGKQFAARYEALASNQVCTNLWASDCTRVIQTARHFAAGMSGSSWDASRKAALEIIPETSDRGADTLTPGDTCLRYIDDTEHGHDYGIKMLARFQQAYIPAIAARLIEAEGNQALGAFSNAEVYSMQEMCGFETLVRGSSPWCEVFGRDDWENFEYARDLLHYYRAGPGNPYAGAMGWLWLDATTSLLRAGPGAGTLFFSFVHDGDIAPFLTALDVMKDPKYDPALPVTHVARDRVWRTSSVMPMGGRIVLERMTCLSEVAGADGTAESYLRVSINDKIFSCLNNQ
;
A
#
# COMPACT_ATOMS: atom_id res chain seq x y z
N MET A 1 15.14 67.19 9.61
CA MET A 1 13.93 68.01 9.92
C MET A 1 12.74 67.06 9.88
N ALA A 2 11.96 66.78 10.91
CA ALA A 2 11.87 67.29 12.28
C ALA A 2 11.57 66.10 13.22
N TYR A 3 11.85 66.31 14.50
CA TYR A 3 11.98 65.32 15.57
C TYR A 3 10.82 65.48 16.60
N TYR A 4 10.51 64.40 17.33
CA TYR A 4 9.81 64.26 18.63
C TYR A 4 8.25 64.31 18.73
N PRO A 5 7.63 63.71 19.78
CA PRO A 5 8.07 62.63 20.71
C PRO A 5 7.00 61.55 21.07
N GLU A 6 7.44 60.57 21.87
CA GLU A 6 6.70 59.49 22.56
C GLU A 6 5.59 59.95 23.52
N ALA A 7 4.64 59.04 23.80
CA ALA A 7 3.90 59.01 25.07
C ALA A 7 3.64 57.55 25.52
N LYS A 8 4.19 57.17 26.67
CA LYS A 8 3.78 56.04 27.52
C LYS A 8 2.76 56.54 28.55
N ALA A 9 1.72 55.73 28.84
CA ALA A 9 0.99 55.78 30.10
C ALA A 9 0.27 54.43 30.36
N ASP A 10 0.86 53.69 31.31
CA ASP A 10 0.30 52.97 32.45
C ASP A 10 -0.93 52.04 32.38
N ALA A 11 -0.75 50.93 33.10
CA ALA A 11 -1.63 49.81 33.35
C ALA A 11 -2.77 50.14 34.32
N GLU A 12 -3.93 49.51 34.14
CA GLU A 12 -4.69 48.90 35.25
C GLU A 12 -5.84 47.96 34.80
N SER A 13 -5.82 46.77 35.41
CA SER A 13 -6.95 45.86 35.72
C SER A 13 -7.74 45.14 34.61
N GLN A 14 -7.50 43.82 34.49
CA GLN A 14 -8.42 42.85 33.88
C GLN A 14 -9.44 42.31 34.90
N PRO A 15 -10.71 42.07 34.51
CA PRO A 15 -11.57 41.08 35.15
C PRO A 15 -11.66 39.77 34.32
N PRO A 16 -12.05 38.64 34.93
CA PRO A 16 -11.65 37.30 34.48
C PRO A 16 -12.53 36.74 33.36
N THR A 17 -11.90 36.17 32.34
CA THR A 17 -12.56 35.37 31.31
C THR A 17 -12.83 33.94 31.82
N ARG A 18 -14.10 33.53 31.76
CA ARG A 18 -14.57 32.16 32.02
C ARG A 18 -14.04 31.18 30.95
N ASN A 19 -13.40 30.09 31.38
CA ASN A 19 -13.33 28.83 30.64
C ASN A 19 -14.70 28.14 30.65
N PRO A 20 -15.11 27.53 29.52
CA PRO A 20 -15.14 26.05 29.41
C PRO A 20 -14.80 25.58 27.96
N LEU A 21 -14.19 24.45 27.62
CA LEU A 21 -13.97 23.12 28.22
C LEU A 21 -12.69 22.53 27.61
N GLY A 22 -11.99 21.71 28.39
CA GLY A 22 -10.82 20.95 27.94
C GLY A 22 -11.18 19.87 26.93
N VAL A 23 -10.27 19.70 25.97
CA VAL A 23 -10.07 18.45 25.25
C VAL A 23 -8.63 18.05 25.56
N ASP A 24 -8.47 16.95 26.27
CA ASP A 24 -7.18 16.35 26.61
C ASP A 24 -6.39 16.11 25.31
N GLY A 25 -5.28 16.84 25.19
CA GLY A 25 -4.42 16.83 24.02
C GLY A 25 -3.20 15.95 24.25
N ASP A 26 -3.35 14.67 23.99
CA ASP A 26 -2.24 13.75 23.81
C ASP A 26 -2.54 12.89 22.57
N ASP A 27 -1.97 13.24 21.41
CA ASP A 27 -1.85 12.36 20.21
C ASP A 27 -1.28 13.15 19.00
N GLN A 28 -0.01 13.54 19.05
CA GLN A 28 0.62 14.23 17.89
C GLN A 28 2.05 13.73 17.56
N SER A 29 2.58 12.72 18.25
CA SER A 29 3.78 11.98 17.80
C SER A 29 3.51 11.08 16.60
N ASP A 30 2.24 10.81 16.32
CA ASP A 30 1.89 9.71 15.45
C ASP A 30 2.10 9.99 13.97
N ILE A 31 2.10 11.21 13.42
CA ILE A 31 1.64 11.44 12.02
C ILE A 31 2.39 10.71 10.85
N SER A 32 3.70 10.48 10.85
CA SER A 32 4.36 9.67 9.79
C SER A 32 4.21 8.15 10.00
N LEU A 33 4.34 7.72 11.25
CA LEU A 33 3.89 6.40 11.72
C LEU A 33 2.37 6.26 11.67
N SER A 34 1.59 7.34 11.58
CA SER A 34 0.13 7.42 11.58
C SER A 34 -0.41 7.31 10.18
N ASP A 35 0.37 7.62 9.16
CA ASP A 35 -0.06 7.32 7.80
C ASP A 35 0.05 5.80 7.56
N GLU A 36 1.06 5.12 8.10
CA GLU A 36 1.15 3.65 8.07
C GLU A 36 0.29 2.96 9.14
N LYS A 37 0.30 3.41 10.39
CA LYS A 37 -0.61 2.93 11.46
C LYS A 37 -2.05 3.28 11.13
N GLY A 38 -2.31 4.43 10.54
CA GLY A 38 -3.64 4.87 10.08
C GLY A 38 -4.08 4.11 8.84
N ALA A 39 -3.20 3.84 7.87
CA ALA A 39 -3.50 2.89 6.79
C ALA A 39 -3.78 1.49 7.35
N ARG A 40 -2.98 0.99 8.30
CA ARG A 40 -3.18 -0.31 8.94
C ARG A 40 -4.46 -0.36 9.77
N HIS A 41 -4.78 0.71 10.50
CA HIS A 41 -5.99 0.85 11.29
C HIS A 41 -7.21 0.94 10.37
N LEU A 42 -7.11 1.69 9.28
CA LEU A 42 -8.13 1.79 8.24
C LEU A 42 -8.40 0.43 7.60
N ILE A 43 -7.36 -0.29 7.21
CA ILE A 43 -7.49 -1.66 6.67
C ILE A 43 -8.10 -2.60 7.70
N TRP A 44 -7.70 -2.52 8.97
CA TRP A 44 -8.30 -3.32 10.04
C TRP A 44 -9.78 -2.99 10.28
N LYS A 45 -10.14 -1.70 10.21
CA LYS A 45 -11.52 -1.23 10.28
C LYS A 45 -12.36 -1.77 9.12
N ILE A 46 -11.81 -1.75 7.90
CA ILE A 46 -12.43 -2.37 6.72
C ILE A 46 -12.55 -3.89 6.92
N ASP A 47 -11.52 -4.56 7.45
CA ASP A 47 -11.52 -6.01 7.71
C ASP A 47 -12.67 -6.40 8.63
N ILE A 48 -12.89 -5.68 9.75
CA ILE A 48 -13.96 -5.97 10.72
C ILE A 48 -15.34 -5.90 10.08
N HIS A 49 -15.55 -4.98 9.14
CA HIS A 49 -16.87 -4.77 8.52
C HIS A 49 -17.11 -5.68 7.32
N ILE A 50 -16.06 -6.11 6.61
CA ILE A 50 -16.19 -6.90 5.37
C ILE A 50 -15.93 -8.39 5.60
N ILE A 51 -14.82 -8.73 6.25
CA ILE A 51 -14.31 -10.11 6.28
C ILE A 51 -15.24 -11.08 7.01
N PRO A 52 -15.90 -10.75 8.14
CA PRO A 52 -16.84 -11.66 8.78
C PRO A 52 -17.96 -12.13 7.85
N PHE A 53 -18.56 -11.22 7.06
CA PHE A 53 -19.62 -11.58 6.12
C PHE A 53 -19.08 -12.43 4.96
N VAL A 54 -17.95 -12.02 4.38
CA VAL A 54 -17.29 -12.74 3.28
C VAL A 54 -16.93 -14.17 3.69
N VAL A 55 -16.35 -14.34 4.88
CA VAL A 55 -15.94 -15.64 5.43
C VAL A 55 -17.15 -16.52 5.76
N LEU A 56 -18.16 -15.97 6.45
CA LEU A 56 -19.36 -16.71 6.85
C LEU A 56 -20.18 -17.15 5.63
N LEU A 57 -20.39 -16.26 4.65
CA LEU A 57 -21.15 -16.58 3.44
C LEU A 57 -20.51 -17.75 2.69
N TYR A 58 -19.19 -17.71 2.55
CA TYR A 58 -18.48 -18.79 1.87
C TYR A 58 -18.38 -20.07 2.71
N LEU A 59 -18.29 -19.96 4.04
CA LEU A 59 -18.33 -21.11 4.94
C LEU A 59 -19.65 -21.88 4.76
N PHE A 60 -20.79 -21.18 4.78
CA PHE A 60 -22.09 -21.82 4.56
C PHE A 60 -22.24 -22.35 3.13
N SER A 61 -21.68 -21.67 2.12
CA SER A 61 -21.69 -22.16 0.73
C SER A 61 -20.92 -23.45 0.60
N PHE A 62 -19.74 -23.54 1.24
CA PHE A 62 -18.95 -24.76 1.21
C PHE A 62 -19.60 -25.88 2.03
N LEU A 63 -20.25 -25.58 3.16
CA LEU A 63 -21.06 -26.55 3.92
C LEU A 63 -22.16 -27.17 3.05
N ASP A 64 -22.98 -26.36 2.38
CA ASP A 64 -24.04 -26.85 1.48
C ASP A 64 -23.49 -27.77 0.37
N ARG A 65 -22.32 -27.44 -0.16
CA ARG A 65 -21.63 -28.25 -1.17
C ARG A 65 -21.22 -29.62 -0.64
N VAL A 66 -20.69 -29.72 0.59
CA VAL A 66 -20.31 -31.02 1.19
C VAL A 66 -21.50 -31.79 1.76
N ASN A 67 -22.61 -31.13 2.07
CA ASN A 67 -23.78 -31.75 2.69
C ASN A 67 -24.43 -32.86 1.89
N ILE A 68 -24.37 -32.83 0.56
CA ILE A 68 -24.89 -33.95 -0.25
C ILE A 68 -24.09 -35.23 -0.05
N GLY A 69 -22.80 -35.11 0.27
CA GLY A 69 -21.93 -36.23 0.64
C GLY A 69 -22.39 -36.83 1.97
N ASN A 70 -22.61 -35.98 2.98
CA ASN A 70 -23.08 -36.39 4.30
C ASN A 70 -24.50 -36.99 4.24
N ALA A 71 -25.42 -36.36 3.52
CA ALA A 71 -26.80 -36.80 3.33
C ALA A 71 -26.91 -38.22 2.78
N ARG A 72 -25.94 -38.66 1.96
CA ARG A 72 -25.86 -40.03 1.47
C ARG A 72 -25.78 -41.05 2.62
N LEU A 73 -25.03 -40.73 3.68
CA LEU A 73 -24.87 -41.60 4.86
C LEU A 73 -26.14 -41.69 5.71
N TYR A 74 -27.09 -40.76 5.54
CA TYR A 74 -28.35 -40.69 6.27
C TYR A 74 -29.55 -41.10 5.40
N GLY A 75 -29.33 -42.03 4.46
CA GLY A 75 -30.39 -42.72 3.74
C GLY A 75 -31.02 -41.94 2.58
N LEU A 76 -30.34 -40.93 2.02
CA LEU A 76 -30.83 -40.15 0.87
C LEU A 76 -31.08 -41.00 -0.39
N GLU A 77 -30.20 -41.95 -0.71
CA GLU A 77 -30.35 -42.81 -1.90
C GLU A 77 -31.59 -43.71 -1.78
N GLU A 78 -31.80 -44.29 -0.61
CA GLU A 78 -32.95 -45.15 -0.33
C GLU A 78 -34.27 -44.38 -0.30
N ASP A 79 -34.29 -43.19 0.33
CA ASP A 79 -35.50 -42.37 0.50
C ASP A 79 -36.04 -41.82 -0.83
N LEU A 80 -35.14 -41.50 -1.76
CA LEU A 80 -35.48 -40.95 -3.08
C LEU A 80 -35.51 -42.02 -4.19
N GLY A 81 -35.19 -43.27 -3.87
CA GLY A 81 -35.14 -44.38 -4.82
C GLY A 81 -34.08 -44.20 -5.91
N LEU A 82 -32.90 -43.67 -5.56
CA LEU A 82 -31.82 -43.42 -6.52
C LEU A 82 -31.19 -44.73 -7.00
N VAL A 83 -31.03 -44.87 -8.32
CA VAL A 83 -30.45 -46.05 -8.97
C VAL A 83 -29.22 -45.71 -9.82
N ASN A 84 -28.33 -46.68 -9.99
CA ASN A 84 -27.16 -46.59 -10.88
C ASN A 84 -26.25 -45.39 -10.56
N ASN A 85 -26.14 -44.45 -11.51
CA ASN A 85 -25.31 -43.26 -11.45
C ASN A 85 -26.09 -41.98 -11.10
N GLN A 86 -27.36 -42.09 -10.71
CA GLN A 86 -28.24 -40.93 -10.46
C GLN A 86 -27.72 -40.02 -9.34
N TYR A 87 -27.13 -40.57 -8.29
CA TYR A 87 -26.51 -39.78 -7.23
C TYR A 87 -25.33 -38.95 -7.78
N GLN A 88 -24.44 -39.57 -8.57
CA GLN A 88 -23.29 -38.90 -9.19
C GLN A 88 -23.75 -37.81 -10.17
N VAL A 89 -24.83 -38.04 -10.92
CA VAL A 89 -25.45 -37.03 -11.78
C VAL A 89 -25.99 -35.86 -10.94
N ALA A 90 -26.66 -36.12 -9.82
CA ALA A 90 -27.17 -35.08 -8.94
C ALA A 90 -26.06 -34.21 -8.32
N VAL A 91 -24.91 -34.79 -8.01
CA VAL A 91 -23.72 -34.03 -7.56
C VAL A 91 -23.12 -33.22 -8.71
N SER A 92 -23.00 -33.80 -9.90
CA SER A 92 -22.27 -33.20 -11.03
C SER A 92 -23.07 -32.09 -11.75
N ILE A 93 -24.40 -32.21 -11.84
CA ILE A 93 -25.23 -31.30 -12.65
C ILE A 93 -25.21 -29.86 -12.14
N LEU A 94 -25.00 -29.66 -10.83
CA LEU A 94 -24.84 -28.34 -10.22
C LEU A 94 -23.67 -27.58 -10.87
N PHE A 95 -22.52 -28.24 -11.06
CA PHE A 95 -21.34 -27.60 -11.64
C PHE A 95 -21.54 -27.21 -13.10
N VAL A 96 -22.41 -27.90 -13.84
CA VAL A 96 -22.71 -27.56 -15.25
C VAL A 96 -23.38 -26.19 -15.31
N THR A 97 -24.43 -25.94 -14.52
CA THR A 97 -25.06 -24.62 -14.49
C THR A 97 -24.19 -23.59 -13.79
N TYR A 98 -23.43 -23.97 -12.77
CA TYR A 98 -22.47 -23.10 -12.10
C TYR A 98 -21.48 -22.48 -13.10
N CYS A 99 -20.78 -23.32 -13.87
CA CYS A 99 -19.78 -22.89 -14.84
C CYS A 99 -20.36 -21.98 -15.94
N LEU A 100 -21.62 -22.20 -16.34
CA LEU A 100 -22.28 -21.40 -17.38
C LEU A 100 -22.61 -19.97 -16.92
N PHE A 101 -22.99 -19.81 -15.64
CA PHE A 101 -23.46 -18.52 -15.12
C PHE A 101 -22.39 -17.74 -14.34
N GLU A 102 -21.24 -18.33 -14.06
CA GLU A 102 -20.18 -17.73 -13.24
C GLU A 102 -19.60 -16.44 -13.83
N VAL A 103 -19.13 -16.46 -15.09
CA VAL A 103 -18.63 -15.26 -15.78
C VAL A 103 -19.73 -14.20 -15.98
N PRO A 104 -20.92 -14.53 -16.54
CA PRO A 104 -22.00 -13.55 -16.68
C PRO A 104 -22.41 -12.91 -15.36
N SER A 105 -22.52 -13.71 -14.30
CA SER A 105 -22.87 -13.24 -12.96
C SER A 105 -21.84 -12.27 -12.41
N ASN A 106 -20.54 -12.61 -12.53
CA ASN A 106 -19.48 -11.77 -11.98
C ASN A 106 -19.40 -10.39 -12.65
N LEU A 107 -19.64 -10.32 -13.97
CA LEU A 107 -19.65 -9.05 -14.72
C LEU A 107 -20.78 -8.10 -14.28
N MET A 108 -21.83 -8.61 -13.62
CA MET A 108 -22.99 -7.84 -13.21
C MET A 108 -22.85 -7.19 -11.83
N ILE A 109 -21.85 -7.59 -11.02
CA ILE A 109 -21.78 -7.24 -9.59
C ILE A 109 -21.77 -5.73 -9.32
N LYS A 110 -20.95 -4.97 -10.05
CA LYS A 110 -20.86 -3.52 -9.85
C LYS A 110 -22.09 -2.78 -10.38
N LYS A 111 -22.71 -3.30 -11.44
CA LYS A 111 -23.94 -2.72 -12.00
C LYS A 111 -25.14 -2.89 -11.07
N LEU A 112 -25.22 -4.01 -10.34
CA LEU A 112 -26.32 -4.32 -9.42
C LEU A 112 -26.05 -3.95 -7.97
N LYS A 113 -24.95 -3.24 -7.70
CA LYS A 113 -24.41 -2.94 -6.37
C LYS A 113 -23.96 -4.22 -5.63
N PRO A 114 -22.69 -4.33 -5.23
CA PRO A 114 -22.18 -5.58 -4.65
C PRO A 114 -22.96 -6.09 -3.44
N SER A 115 -23.36 -5.21 -2.51
CA SER A 115 -24.10 -5.59 -1.30
C SER A 115 -25.41 -6.29 -1.62
N ARG A 116 -26.23 -5.68 -2.49
CA ARG A 116 -27.53 -6.19 -2.91
C ARG A 116 -27.40 -7.46 -3.72
N TYR A 117 -26.41 -7.51 -4.61
CA TYR A 117 -26.19 -8.67 -5.46
C TYR A 117 -25.80 -9.92 -4.67
N ILE A 118 -24.79 -9.80 -3.79
CA ILE A 118 -24.33 -10.90 -2.92
C ILE A 118 -25.46 -11.33 -1.96
N ALA A 119 -26.19 -10.37 -1.39
CA ALA A 119 -27.31 -10.66 -0.51
C ALA A 119 -28.46 -11.38 -1.25
N SER A 120 -28.85 -10.93 -2.45
CA SER A 120 -29.87 -11.59 -3.27
C SER A 120 -29.49 -13.04 -3.59
N ILE A 121 -28.24 -13.26 -4.02
CA ILE A 121 -27.73 -14.62 -4.28
C ILE A 121 -27.89 -15.46 -3.02
N SER A 122 -27.43 -14.96 -1.87
CA SER A 122 -27.41 -15.69 -0.61
C SER A 122 -28.81 -16.06 -0.11
N ILE A 123 -29.77 -15.13 -0.21
CA ILE A 123 -31.17 -15.38 0.18
C ILE A 123 -31.79 -16.44 -0.72
N ILE A 124 -31.69 -16.29 -2.05
CA ILE A 124 -32.31 -17.21 -3.01
C ILE A 124 -31.67 -18.59 -2.90
N TRP A 125 -30.34 -18.65 -2.82
CA TRP A 125 -29.58 -19.89 -2.64
C TRP A 125 -29.98 -20.60 -1.33
N GLY A 126 -29.99 -19.90 -0.19
CA GLY A 126 -30.37 -20.47 1.10
C GLY A 126 -31.80 -21.01 1.12
N ILE A 127 -32.74 -20.35 0.44
CA ILE A 127 -34.11 -20.83 0.28
C ILE A 127 -34.12 -22.15 -0.51
N ILE A 128 -33.42 -22.22 -1.65
CA ILE A 128 -33.38 -23.43 -2.47
C ILE A 128 -32.68 -24.58 -1.72
N ALA A 129 -31.60 -24.30 -0.98
CA ALA A 129 -30.89 -25.28 -0.16
C ALA A 129 -31.83 -25.88 0.90
N THR A 130 -32.56 -25.02 1.63
CA THR A 130 -33.57 -25.43 2.61
C THR A 130 -34.67 -26.28 1.97
N LEU A 131 -35.18 -25.86 0.80
CA LEU A 131 -36.22 -26.58 0.05
C LEU A 131 -35.72 -27.91 -0.54
N THR A 132 -34.41 -28.14 -0.62
CA THR A 132 -33.87 -29.42 -1.09
C THR A 132 -34.23 -30.55 -0.11
N GLY A 133 -34.29 -30.26 1.20
CA GLY A 133 -34.65 -31.24 2.23
C GLY A 133 -36.11 -31.75 2.14
N ILE A 134 -37.00 -31.04 1.45
CA ILE A 134 -38.40 -31.46 1.28
C ILE A 134 -38.66 -32.22 -0.03
N THR A 135 -37.65 -32.40 -0.89
CA THR A 135 -37.79 -33.10 -2.17
C THR A 135 -38.18 -34.57 -1.98
N GLN A 136 -39.05 -35.10 -2.85
CA GLN A 136 -39.62 -36.45 -2.72
C GLN A 136 -39.21 -37.40 -3.86
N SER A 137 -38.40 -36.93 -4.80
CA SER A 137 -38.00 -37.71 -5.97
C SER A 137 -36.66 -37.27 -6.53
N TYR A 138 -36.05 -38.15 -7.34
CA TYR A 138 -34.85 -37.83 -8.13
C TYR A 138 -35.02 -36.55 -8.97
N GLY A 139 -36.18 -36.39 -9.63
CA GLY A 139 -36.47 -35.20 -10.44
C GLY A 139 -36.49 -33.90 -9.62
N GLY A 140 -37.07 -33.95 -8.42
CA GLY A 140 -37.06 -32.82 -7.49
C GLY A 140 -35.64 -32.46 -7.04
N LEU A 141 -34.82 -33.46 -6.72
CA LEU A 141 -33.41 -33.26 -6.35
C LEU A 141 -32.62 -32.63 -7.50
N ILE A 142 -32.79 -33.10 -8.74
CA ILE A 142 -32.12 -32.51 -9.91
C ILE A 142 -32.56 -31.07 -10.15
N ALA A 143 -33.86 -30.77 -10.04
CA ALA A 143 -34.37 -29.41 -10.20
C ALA A 143 -33.73 -28.44 -9.19
N CYS A 144 -33.69 -28.83 -7.91
CA CYS A 144 -33.01 -28.06 -6.88
C CYS A 144 -31.53 -27.86 -7.22
N ARG A 145 -30.80 -28.91 -7.63
CA ARG A 145 -29.37 -28.83 -7.98
C ARG A 145 -29.06 -27.90 -9.14
N VAL A 146 -29.90 -27.93 -10.18
CA VAL A 146 -29.78 -27.04 -11.35
C VAL A 146 -29.97 -25.58 -10.92
N LEU A 147 -31.01 -25.29 -10.12
CA LEU A 147 -31.30 -23.95 -9.63
C LEU A 147 -30.23 -23.43 -8.67
N LEU A 148 -29.72 -24.29 -7.77
CA LEU A 148 -28.58 -23.97 -6.89
C LEU A 148 -27.38 -23.56 -7.73
N GLY A 149 -27.01 -24.34 -8.75
CA GLY A 149 -25.87 -24.01 -9.61
C GLY A 149 -26.04 -22.67 -10.34
N VAL A 150 -27.24 -22.31 -10.80
CA VAL A 150 -27.48 -21.00 -11.44
C VAL A 150 -27.30 -19.83 -10.47
N VAL A 151 -27.85 -19.95 -9.26
CA VAL A 151 -27.88 -18.85 -8.28
C VAL A 151 -26.53 -18.71 -7.58
N GLU A 152 -25.94 -19.82 -7.15
CA GLU A 152 -24.69 -19.86 -6.38
C GLU A 152 -23.46 -19.48 -7.22
N ALA A 153 -23.53 -19.60 -8.55
CA ALA A 153 -22.44 -19.30 -9.49
C ALA A 153 -21.76 -17.95 -9.24
N GLY A 154 -22.54 -16.95 -8.82
CA GLY A 154 -22.06 -15.59 -8.61
C GLY A 154 -21.36 -15.34 -7.29
N LEU A 155 -21.51 -16.23 -6.30
CA LEU A 155 -21.12 -15.94 -4.94
C LEU A 155 -19.60 -15.82 -4.81
N PHE A 156 -18.86 -16.88 -5.14
CA PHE A 156 -17.42 -16.91 -4.95
C PHE A 156 -16.65 -15.91 -5.85
N PRO A 157 -16.83 -15.88 -7.19
CA PRO A 157 -16.16 -14.88 -8.02
C PRO A 157 -16.59 -13.45 -7.66
N GLY A 158 -17.84 -13.28 -7.21
CA GLY A 158 -18.38 -12.02 -6.75
C GLY A 158 -17.68 -11.53 -5.49
N LEU A 159 -17.52 -12.38 -4.48
CA LEU A 159 -16.76 -12.08 -3.26
C LEU A 159 -15.30 -11.75 -3.58
N MET A 160 -14.66 -12.51 -4.48
CA MET A 160 -13.29 -12.23 -4.92
C MET A 160 -13.17 -10.88 -5.60
N THR A 161 -14.06 -10.57 -6.55
CA THR A 161 -14.08 -9.27 -7.25
C THR A 161 -14.37 -8.12 -6.28
N TYR A 162 -15.29 -8.33 -5.34
CA TYR A 162 -15.64 -7.38 -4.30
C TYR A 162 -14.43 -7.03 -3.41
N LEU A 163 -13.64 -8.01 -2.98
CA LEU A 163 -12.40 -7.75 -2.23
C LEU A 163 -11.43 -6.86 -3.02
N THR A 164 -11.35 -6.99 -4.35
CA THR A 164 -10.50 -6.11 -5.19
C THR A 164 -10.97 -4.65 -5.26
N LEU A 165 -12.18 -4.33 -4.78
CA LEU A 165 -12.68 -2.96 -4.69
C LEU A 165 -12.14 -2.23 -3.46
N PHE A 166 -11.86 -2.96 -2.37
CA PHE A 166 -11.47 -2.39 -1.08
C PHE A 166 -9.97 -2.56 -0.77
N TYR A 167 -9.35 -3.66 -1.23
CA TYR A 167 -7.97 -4.00 -0.88
C TYR A 167 -6.99 -3.78 -2.04
N SER A 168 -5.76 -3.41 -1.71
CA SER A 168 -4.68 -3.20 -2.67
C SER A 168 -3.95 -4.50 -3.04
N LYS A 169 -3.02 -4.43 -4.01
CA LYS A 169 -2.15 -5.56 -4.39
C LYS A 169 -1.29 -6.09 -3.23
N ARG A 170 -1.09 -5.31 -2.15
CA ARG A 170 -0.28 -5.72 -0.99
C ARG A 170 -1.09 -6.42 0.11
N GLU A 171 -2.41 -6.42 0.04
CA GLU A 171 -3.28 -6.92 1.13
C GLU A 171 -4.21 -8.05 0.72
N ILE A 172 -4.44 -8.21 -0.59
CA ILE A 172 -5.50 -9.07 -1.13
C ILE A 172 -5.28 -10.57 -0.85
N ALA A 173 -4.02 -11.06 -0.83
CA ALA A 173 -3.80 -12.51 -0.70
C ALA A 173 -4.18 -13.03 0.68
N LEU A 174 -3.93 -12.27 1.74
CA LEU A 174 -4.35 -12.63 3.10
C LEU A 174 -5.89 -12.65 3.25
N ARG A 175 -6.61 -11.78 2.55
CA ARG A 175 -8.09 -11.73 2.61
C ARG A 175 -8.72 -12.85 1.79
N THR A 176 -8.14 -13.16 0.63
CA THR A 176 -8.41 -14.43 -0.07
C THR A 176 -8.03 -15.63 0.81
N GLY A 177 -7.00 -15.48 1.64
CA GLY A 177 -6.60 -16.32 2.75
C GLY A 177 -7.76 -16.70 3.67
N TYR A 178 -8.36 -15.69 4.30
CA TYR A 178 -9.49 -15.84 5.21
C TYR A 178 -10.70 -16.46 4.53
N LEU A 179 -11.03 -16.00 3.32
CA LEU A 179 -12.13 -16.55 2.53
C LEU A 179 -11.90 -18.05 2.32
N PHE A 180 -10.78 -18.47 1.73
CA PHE A 180 -10.57 -19.87 1.39
C PHE A 180 -10.34 -20.78 2.62
N SER A 181 -9.82 -20.24 3.72
CA SER A 181 -9.70 -20.98 4.98
C SER A 181 -11.06 -21.34 5.58
N SER A 182 -12.12 -20.61 5.22
CA SER A 182 -13.49 -20.94 5.65
C SER A 182 -14.00 -22.22 4.98
N ALA A 183 -13.55 -22.54 3.77
CA ALA A 183 -13.81 -23.85 3.13
C ALA A 183 -13.13 -25.00 3.88
N ALA A 184 -11.89 -24.79 4.38
CA ALA A 184 -11.22 -25.77 5.24
C ALA A 184 -11.98 -26.00 6.55
N ALA A 185 -12.46 -24.92 7.18
CA ALA A 185 -13.28 -25.01 8.38
C ALA A 185 -14.60 -25.75 8.11
N ALA A 186 -15.29 -25.44 7.02
CA ALA A 186 -16.50 -26.15 6.60
C ALA A 186 -16.23 -27.66 6.40
N GLY A 187 -15.11 -28.03 5.76
CA GLY A 187 -14.69 -29.43 5.61
C GLY A 187 -14.43 -30.14 6.95
N ALA A 188 -13.79 -29.46 7.90
CA ALA A 188 -13.46 -30.03 9.22
C ALA A 188 -14.69 -30.23 10.12
N PHE A 189 -15.63 -29.29 10.11
CA PHE A 189 -16.78 -29.28 11.02
C PHE A 189 -18.08 -29.81 10.40
N GLY A 190 -18.22 -29.80 9.07
CA GLY A 190 -19.46 -30.21 8.38
C GLY A 190 -19.83 -31.66 8.64
N GLY A 191 -18.87 -32.58 8.63
CA GLY A 191 -19.12 -33.99 8.98
C GLY A 191 -19.57 -34.19 10.43
N LEU A 192 -19.04 -33.39 11.37
CA LEU A 192 -19.43 -33.42 12.78
C LEU A 192 -20.82 -32.82 12.99
N LEU A 193 -21.14 -31.73 12.28
CA LEU A 193 -22.47 -31.12 12.30
C LEU A 193 -23.52 -32.09 11.77
N ALA A 194 -23.24 -32.74 10.64
CA ALA A 194 -24.09 -33.79 10.08
C ALA A 194 -24.27 -34.97 11.05
N TYR A 195 -23.22 -35.36 11.78
CA TYR A 195 -23.32 -36.37 12.84
C TYR A 195 -24.30 -35.97 13.95
N GLY A 196 -24.21 -34.73 14.43
CA GLY A 196 -25.12 -34.20 15.44
C GLY A 196 -26.57 -34.10 14.96
N ILE A 197 -26.79 -33.58 13.74
CA ILE A 197 -28.14 -33.46 13.15
C ILE A 197 -28.73 -34.83 12.82
N GLY A 198 -27.89 -35.81 12.50
CA GLY A 198 -28.29 -37.19 12.21
C GLY A 198 -29.11 -37.85 13.30
N PHE A 199 -28.98 -37.43 14.57
CA PHE A 199 -29.82 -37.91 15.68
C PHE A 199 -31.29 -37.47 15.58
N MET A 200 -31.63 -36.56 14.66
CA MET A 200 -32.99 -36.16 14.34
C MET A 200 -33.69 -37.08 13.32
N ASP A 201 -33.07 -38.20 12.95
CA ASP A 201 -33.72 -39.21 12.11
C ASP A 201 -35.04 -39.71 12.73
N GLY A 202 -36.11 -39.66 11.95
CA GLY A 202 -37.47 -40.02 12.40
C GLY A 202 -38.25 -38.87 13.08
N VAL A 203 -37.60 -37.74 13.41
CA VAL A 203 -38.29 -36.56 13.95
C VAL A 203 -39.21 -35.98 12.88
N ALA A 204 -40.49 -35.75 13.24
CA ALA A 204 -41.57 -35.32 12.34
C ALA A 204 -41.79 -36.25 11.13
N GLY A 205 -41.38 -37.52 11.21
CA GLY A 205 -41.50 -38.48 10.10
C GLY A 205 -40.52 -38.23 8.95
N LEU A 206 -39.49 -37.40 9.17
CA LEU A 206 -38.47 -37.11 8.16
C LEU A 206 -37.19 -37.89 8.47
N ARG A 207 -36.51 -38.38 7.42
CA ARG A 207 -35.17 -38.96 7.55
C ARG A 207 -34.12 -37.90 7.85
N GLY A 208 -33.03 -38.29 8.52
CA GLY A 208 -31.97 -37.40 9.00
C GLY A 208 -31.35 -36.53 7.91
N TRP A 209 -31.22 -37.04 6.67
CA TRP A 209 -30.68 -36.26 5.54
C TRP A 209 -31.50 -35.00 5.22
N ARG A 210 -32.81 -35.03 5.47
CA ARG A 210 -33.71 -33.91 5.22
C ARG A 210 -33.46 -32.79 6.22
N TRP A 211 -33.26 -33.16 7.49
CA TRP A 211 -32.93 -32.22 8.56
C TRP A 211 -31.57 -31.56 8.34
N ILE A 212 -30.58 -32.29 7.83
CA ILE A 212 -29.26 -31.74 7.45
C ILE A 212 -29.45 -30.59 6.45
N MET A 213 -30.18 -30.82 5.36
CA MET A 213 -30.41 -29.80 4.32
C MET A 213 -31.23 -28.60 4.84
N ILE A 214 -32.25 -28.84 5.66
CA ILE A 214 -33.12 -27.79 6.19
C ILE A 214 -32.38 -26.90 7.20
N ILE A 215 -31.74 -27.50 8.20
CA ILE A 215 -31.11 -26.77 9.30
C ILE A 215 -29.89 -26.00 8.82
N GLU A 216 -29.12 -26.54 7.87
CA GLU A 216 -27.94 -25.86 7.35
C GLU A 216 -28.28 -24.76 6.32
N GLY A 217 -29.42 -24.87 5.62
CA GLY A 217 -29.88 -23.86 4.67
C GLY A 217 -30.48 -22.59 5.30
N ILE A 218 -31.09 -22.70 6.49
CA ILE A 218 -31.78 -21.56 7.15
C ILE A 218 -30.82 -20.42 7.55
N PRO A 219 -29.68 -20.67 8.21
CA PRO A 219 -28.73 -19.62 8.59
C PRO A 219 -28.25 -18.78 7.41
N THR A 220 -28.10 -19.40 6.24
CA THR A 220 -27.72 -18.74 4.99
C THR A 220 -28.71 -17.66 4.59
N VAL A 221 -30.02 -17.90 4.72
CA VAL A 221 -31.06 -16.91 4.42
C VAL A 221 -30.93 -15.72 5.37
N GLY A 222 -30.76 -15.98 6.67
CA GLY A 222 -30.55 -14.94 7.67
C GLY A 222 -29.29 -14.11 7.39
N LEU A 223 -28.18 -14.77 7.03
CA LEU A 223 -26.94 -14.10 6.69
C LEU A 223 -27.05 -13.27 5.41
N GLY A 224 -27.82 -13.73 4.42
CA GLY A 224 -28.13 -12.96 3.22
C GLY A 224 -28.91 -11.68 3.54
N VAL A 225 -29.90 -11.75 4.44
CA VAL A 225 -30.61 -10.55 4.93
C VAL A 225 -29.68 -9.60 5.66
N LEU A 226 -28.79 -10.09 6.53
CA LEU A 226 -27.81 -9.25 7.22
C LEU A 226 -26.83 -8.59 6.23
N THR A 227 -26.35 -9.35 5.24
CA THR A 227 -25.46 -8.85 4.19
C THR A 227 -26.08 -7.67 3.42
N TRP A 228 -27.40 -7.69 3.22
CA TRP A 228 -28.12 -6.60 2.55
C TRP A 228 -27.98 -5.25 3.26
N PHE A 229 -27.90 -5.25 4.60
CA PHE A 229 -27.87 -4.04 5.41
C PHE A 229 -26.46 -3.63 5.85
N PHE A 230 -25.56 -4.59 6.06
CA PHE A 230 -24.25 -4.33 6.67
C PHE A 230 -23.08 -4.34 5.67
N LEU A 231 -23.21 -4.97 4.50
CA LEU A 231 -22.13 -4.99 3.52
C LEU A 231 -22.11 -3.67 2.72
N ALA A 232 -20.99 -2.97 2.68
CA ALA A 232 -20.83 -1.73 1.90
C ALA A 232 -20.67 -2.02 0.40
N ASP A 233 -21.03 -1.07 -0.48
CA ASP A 233 -20.94 -1.25 -1.93
C ASP A 233 -19.55 -0.91 -2.49
N GLU A 234 -19.03 0.27 -2.14
CA GLU A 234 -17.74 0.79 -2.63
C GLU A 234 -17.04 1.57 -1.51
N PRO A 235 -15.71 1.79 -1.59
CA PRO A 235 -14.99 2.61 -0.60
C PRO A 235 -15.60 4.00 -0.40
N ASP A 236 -16.05 4.64 -1.48
CA ASP A 236 -16.61 5.99 -1.45
C ASP A 236 -17.98 6.04 -0.75
N THR A 237 -18.71 4.92 -0.71
CA THR A 237 -20.05 4.82 -0.10
C THR A 237 -20.07 4.05 1.21
N ALA A 238 -18.90 3.66 1.74
CA ALA A 238 -18.80 2.91 2.98
C ALA A 238 -19.27 3.77 4.17
N TYR A 239 -20.36 3.34 4.81
CA TYR A 239 -21.01 4.07 5.91
C TYR A 239 -20.19 4.09 7.20
N TYR A 240 -19.25 3.15 7.35
CA TYR A 240 -18.36 3.04 8.52
C TYR A 240 -17.06 3.83 8.35
N LEU A 241 -16.84 4.50 7.20
CA LEU A 241 -15.68 5.36 6.95
C LEU A 241 -16.09 6.84 6.99
N ASN A 242 -15.25 7.67 7.62
CA ASN A 242 -15.36 9.13 7.53
C ASN A 242 -14.74 9.65 6.22
N ASP A 243 -14.90 10.94 5.90
CA ASP A 243 -14.49 11.48 4.60
C ASP A 243 -12.96 11.50 4.41
N ASP A 244 -12.20 11.69 5.48
CA ASP A 244 -10.73 11.61 5.45
C ASP A 244 -10.24 10.16 5.21
N GLU A 245 -10.88 9.18 5.85
CA GLU A 245 -10.62 7.75 5.68
C GLU A 245 -10.96 7.29 4.24
N LYS A 246 -12.09 7.75 3.68
CA LYS A 246 -12.44 7.48 2.27
C LYS A 246 -11.39 8.05 1.32
N ALA A 247 -10.99 9.30 1.52
CA ALA A 247 -9.94 9.92 0.73
C ALA A 247 -8.60 9.16 0.86
N MET A 248 -8.29 8.65 2.05
CA MET A 248 -7.11 7.81 2.29
C MET A 248 -7.16 6.48 1.53
N VAL A 249 -8.30 5.76 1.51
CA VAL A 249 -8.46 4.54 0.71
C VAL A 249 -8.20 4.82 -0.78
N VAL A 250 -8.78 5.91 -1.30
CA VAL A 250 -8.58 6.32 -2.70
C VAL A 250 -7.10 6.63 -2.97
N ARG A 251 -6.42 7.36 -2.08
CA ARG A 251 -4.99 7.66 -2.20
C ARG A 251 -4.14 6.38 -2.23
N LEU A 252 -4.36 5.45 -1.29
CA LEU A 252 -3.61 4.20 -1.21
C LEU A 252 -3.77 3.34 -2.48
N ARG A 253 -4.96 3.37 -3.09
CA ARG A 253 -5.24 2.67 -4.34
C ARG A 253 -4.58 3.37 -5.54
N ARG A 254 -4.66 4.70 -5.63
CA ARG A 254 -4.06 5.50 -6.72
C ARG A 254 -2.53 5.47 -6.75
N ARG A 255 -1.85 5.07 -5.67
CA ARG A 255 -0.39 4.84 -5.66
C ARG A 255 0.08 3.78 -6.67
N HIS A 256 -0.83 2.96 -7.18
CA HIS A 256 -0.51 1.92 -8.16
C HIS A 256 -0.97 2.33 -9.56
N VAL A 257 -0.08 2.24 -10.55
CA VAL A 257 -0.35 2.58 -11.94
C VAL A 257 -1.54 1.75 -12.49
N GLY A 258 -2.45 2.42 -13.20
CA GLY A 258 -3.67 1.81 -13.75
C GLY A 258 -4.88 1.79 -12.79
N GLN A 259 -4.80 2.44 -11.63
CA GLN A 259 -5.92 2.63 -10.70
C GLN A 259 -6.64 3.98 -10.91
N THR A 260 -6.84 4.38 -12.16
CA THR A 260 -7.55 5.63 -12.50
C THR A 260 -9.06 5.50 -12.28
N PRO A 261 -9.79 6.63 -12.12
CA PRO A 261 -11.25 6.60 -12.08
C PRO A 261 -11.88 5.92 -13.31
N SER A 262 -11.27 6.05 -14.50
CA SER A 262 -11.71 5.37 -15.72
C SER A 262 -11.48 3.86 -15.65
N ALA A 263 -10.28 3.42 -15.25
CA ALA A 263 -9.91 2.01 -15.18
C ALA A 263 -10.73 1.22 -14.14
N GLN A 264 -11.33 1.91 -13.15
CA GLN A 264 -12.25 1.30 -12.19
C GLN A 264 -13.70 1.22 -12.70
N LYS A 265 -14.03 1.76 -13.88
CA LYS A 265 -15.35 1.61 -14.50
C LYS A 265 -15.43 0.34 -15.34
N PHE A 266 -16.65 -0.10 -15.60
CA PHE A 266 -16.89 -1.25 -16.46
C PHE A 266 -16.87 -0.83 -17.93
N HIS A 267 -15.96 -1.42 -18.70
CA HIS A 267 -15.86 -1.24 -20.14
C HIS A 267 -15.91 -2.61 -20.83
N TRP A 268 -16.76 -2.74 -21.85
CA TRP A 268 -16.88 -3.99 -22.61
C TRP A 268 -15.63 -4.29 -23.46
N ALA A 269 -14.88 -3.25 -23.83
CA ALA A 269 -13.58 -3.39 -24.50
C ALA A 269 -12.61 -4.24 -23.66
N ASP A 270 -12.54 -3.99 -22.36
CA ASP A 270 -11.68 -4.71 -21.41
C ASP A 270 -12.03 -6.20 -21.32
N VAL A 271 -13.32 -6.53 -21.44
CA VAL A 271 -13.80 -7.92 -21.44
C VAL A 271 -13.35 -8.63 -22.73
N LYS A 272 -13.49 -7.97 -23.88
CA LYS A 272 -13.00 -8.50 -25.17
C LYS A 272 -11.50 -8.69 -25.16
N GLU A 273 -10.76 -7.74 -24.59
CA GLU A 273 -9.32 -7.83 -24.44
C GLU A 273 -8.93 -9.00 -23.54
N GLY A 274 -9.63 -9.18 -22.41
CA GLY A 274 -9.46 -10.33 -21.52
C GLY A 274 -9.74 -11.67 -22.21
N ALA A 275 -10.78 -11.75 -23.04
CA ALA A 275 -11.12 -12.94 -23.81
C ALA A 275 -10.06 -13.33 -24.86
N LEU A 276 -9.17 -12.41 -25.24
CA LEU A 276 -8.06 -12.66 -26.16
C LEU A 276 -6.70 -12.84 -25.45
N ASP A 277 -6.68 -12.70 -24.12
CA ASP A 277 -5.45 -12.73 -23.34
C ASP A 277 -5.06 -14.15 -22.92
N TRP A 278 -4.06 -14.72 -23.61
CA TRP A 278 -3.56 -16.07 -23.33
C TRP A 278 -3.11 -16.27 -21.87
N ARG A 279 -2.68 -15.20 -21.18
CA ARG A 279 -2.22 -15.27 -19.78
C ARG A 279 -3.36 -15.66 -18.85
N ILE A 280 -4.58 -15.18 -19.12
CA ILE A 280 -5.77 -15.54 -18.34
C ILE A 280 -6.03 -17.05 -18.52
N TYR A 281 -6.00 -17.56 -19.75
CA TYR A 281 -6.20 -18.98 -20.02
C TYR A 281 -5.13 -19.87 -19.40
N ALA A 282 -3.87 -19.44 -19.34
CA ALA A 282 -2.82 -20.16 -18.63
C ALA A 282 -3.16 -20.33 -17.14
N PHE A 283 -3.63 -19.27 -16.48
CA PHE A 283 -4.14 -19.35 -15.10
C PHE A 283 -5.38 -20.24 -14.98
N CYS A 284 -6.33 -20.15 -15.92
CA CYS A 284 -7.55 -20.97 -15.91
C CYS A 284 -7.22 -22.47 -16.00
N ILE A 285 -6.35 -22.85 -16.93
CA ILE A 285 -5.93 -24.24 -17.17
C ILE A 285 -5.13 -24.78 -15.97
N ALA A 286 -4.27 -23.97 -15.36
CA ALA A 286 -3.57 -24.34 -14.14
C ALA A 286 -4.53 -24.47 -12.95
N GLN A 287 -5.54 -23.58 -12.84
CA GLN A 287 -6.57 -23.63 -11.81
C GLN A 287 -7.36 -24.94 -11.87
N PHE A 288 -7.77 -25.38 -13.06
CA PHE A 288 -8.41 -26.68 -13.27
C PHE A 288 -7.59 -27.83 -12.65
N GLY A 289 -6.26 -27.79 -12.80
CA GLY A 289 -5.37 -28.83 -12.28
C GLY A 289 -5.32 -28.87 -10.75
N VAL A 290 -5.19 -27.71 -10.09
CA VAL A 290 -5.17 -27.62 -8.62
C VAL A 290 -6.55 -27.79 -7.98
N ASP A 291 -7.64 -27.39 -8.66
CA ASP A 291 -9.00 -27.59 -8.17
C ASP A 291 -9.43 -29.06 -8.28
N THR A 292 -8.84 -29.83 -9.20
CA THR A 292 -8.99 -31.30 -9.19
C THR A 292 -8.50 -31.89 -7.87
N MET A 293 -7.43 -31.34 -7.30
CA MET A 293 -6.99 -31.69 -5.95
C MET A 293 -7.95 -31.17 -4.89
N LEU A 294 -8.44 -29.93 -4.98
CA LEU A 294 -9.42 -29.40 -4.03
C LEU A 294 -10.65 -30.32 -3.90
N TYR A 295 -11.31 -30.62 -5.01
CA TYR A 295 -12.52 -31.44 -5.02
C TYR A 295 -12.22 -32.91 -4.73
N GLY A 296 -11.19 -33.47 -5.37
CA GLY A 296 -10.78 -34.86 -5.16
C GLY A 296 -10.36 -35.14 -3.72
N TYR A 297 -9.57 -34.26 -3.10
CA TYR A 297 -9.16 -34.41 -1.71
C TYR A 297 -10.32 -34.14 -0.76
N SER A 298 -10.99 -32.98 -0.86
CA SER A 298 -11.98 -32.57 0.15
C SER A 298 -13.22 -33.47 0.19
N THR A 299 -13.68 -33.95 -0.98
CA THR A 299 -14.85 -34.82 -1.05
C THR A 299 -14.53 -36.26 -0.60
N PHE A 300 -13.32 -36.76 -0.86
CA PHE A 300 -12.98 -38.17 -0.64
C PHE A 300 -12.02 -38.42 0.53
N LEU A 301 -11.52 -37.39 1.22
CA LEU A 301 -10.60 -37.55 2.36
C LEU A 301 -11.14 -38.53 3.43
N PRO A 302 -12.41 -38.45 3.88
CA PRO A 302 -12.93 -39.43 4.84
C PRO A 302 -12.89 -40.86 4.29
N THR A 303 -13.17 -41.04 3.00
CA THR A 303 -13.13 -42.35 2.33
C THR A 303 -11.71 -42.88 2.20
N ILE A 304 -10.74 -42.02 1.88
CA ILE A 304 -9.32 -42.36 1.81
C ILE A 304 -8.84 -42.78 3.21
N ILE A 305 -9.15 -41.98 4.25
CA ILE A 305 -8.81 -42.32 5.63
C ILE A 305 -9.47 -43.65 6.01
N LYS A 306 -10.78 -43.84 5.79
CA LYS A 306 -11.45 -45.13 6.07
C LYS A 306 -10.77 -46.32 5.38
N GLY A 307 -10.19 -46.13 4.20
CA GLY A 307 -9.44 -47.16 3.49
C GLY A 307 -8.12 -47.57 4.14
N MET A 308 -7.53 -46.72 4.99
CA MET A 308 -6.24 -46.99 5.64
C MET A 308 -6.36 -47.91 6.87
N GLY A 309 -7.56 -48.17 7.40
CA GLY A 309 -7.72 -48.92 8.65
C GLY A 309 -9.17 -49.10 9.12
N ASN A 310 -9.35 -49.88 10.17
CA ASN A 310 -10.66 -50.19 10.74
C ASN A 310 -11.02 -49.18 11.84
N TRP A 311 -11.55 -48.04 11.45
CA TRP A 311 -12.04 -47.00 12.36
C TRP A 311 -13.57 -46.88 12.29
N SER A 312 -14.22 -46.44 13.36
CA SER A 312 -15.61 -46.00 13.34
C SER A 312 -15.78 -44.75 12.45
N THR A 313 -17.01 -44.46 12.04
CA THR A 313 -17.29 -43.25 11.23
C THR A 313 -16.89 -41.98 11.97
N ALA A 314 -17.10 -41.91 13.30
CA ALA A 314 -16.72 -40.77 14.11
C ALA A 314 -15.19 -40.58 14.17
N GLU A 315 -14.43 -41.66 14.35
CA GLU A 315 -12.96 -41.60 14.35
C GLU A 315 -12.39 -41.15 12.99
N VAL A 316 -12.96 -41.64 11.88
CA VAL A 316 -12.55 -41.19 10.53
C VAL A 316 -12.78 -39.69 10.35
N GLN A 317 -13.96 -39.19 10.75
CA GLN A 317 -14.25 -37.76 10.67
C GLN A 317 -13.31 -36.95 11.56
N ALA A 318 -13.02 -37.41 12.78
CA ALA A 318 -12.04 -36.78 13.66
C ALA A 318 -10.64 -36.72 13.04
N LEU A 319 -10.20 -37.76 12.33
CA LEU A 319 -8.91 -37.81 11.62
C LEU A 319 -8.82 -36.87 10.42
N THR A 320 -9.94 -36.35 9.90
CA THR A 320 -9.91 -35.32 8.84
C THR A 320 -9.56 -33.94 9.38
N ILE A 321 -9.89 -33.66 10.66
CA ILE A 321 -9.74 -32.34 11.28
C ILE A 321 -8.27 -31.87 11.25
N PRO A 322 -7.26 -32.68 11.64
CA PRO A 322 -5.87 -32.25 11.57
C PRO A 322 -5.40 -31.88 10.16
N CYS A 323 -5.92 -32.56 9.13
CA CYS A 323 -5.59 -32.26 7.73
C CYS A 323 -6.10 -30.87 7.35
N TYR A 324 -7.38 -30.60 7.59
CA TYR A 324 -7.98 -29.30 7.28
C TYR A 324 -7.39 -28.16 8.10
N ALA A 325 -7.17 -28.39 9.41
CA ALA A 325 -6.56 -27.39 10.30
C ALA A 325 -5.13 -27.04 9.86
N LEU A 326 -4.32 -28.04 9.53
CA LEU A 326 -2.96 -27.82 9.01
C LEU A 326 -2.98 -27.00 7.73
N GLY A 327 -3.85 -27.38 6.77
CA GLY A 327 -4.02 -26.66 5.51
C GLY A 327 -4.41 -25.19 5.71
N ALA A 328 -5.37 -24.91 6.59
CA ALA A 328 -5.80 -23.55 6.90
C ALA A 328 -4.69 -22.71 7.54
N ILE A 329 -4.02 -23.23 8.57
CA ILE A 329 -2.95 -22.52 9.30
C ILE A 329 -1.81 -22.18 8.34
N VAL A 330 -1.38 -23.16 7.54
CA VAL A 330 -0.29 -22.98 6.57
C VAL A 330 -0.69 -21.96 5.51
N TYR A 331 -1.92 -22.03 4.99
CA TYR A 331 -2.36 -21.08 3.98
C TYR A 331 -2.38 -19.64 4.49
N LEU A 332 -2.88 -19.40 5.71
CA LEU A 332 -2.86 -18.06 6.31
C LEU A 332 -1.42 -17.54 6.53
N ALA A 333 -0.52 -18.38 7.01
CA ALA A 333 0.88 -18.02 7.22
C ALA A 333 1.59 -17.68 5.88
N VAL A 334 1.38 -18.51 4.86
CA VAL A 334 1.98 -18.31 3.54
C VAL A 334 1.33 -17.14 2.81
N ALA A 335 0.02 -16.93 2.94
CA ALA A 335 -0.66 -15.77 2.36
C ALA A 335 -0.14 -14.45 2.94
N TRP A 336 0.06 -14.39 4.26
CA TRP A 336 0.68 -13.25 4.93
C TRP A 336 2.12 -12.99 4.44
N LEU A 337 2.95 -14.05 4.35
CA LEU A 337 4.33 -13.93 3.87
C LEU A 337 4.38 -13.54 2.37
N SER A 338 3.45 -14.09 1.58
CA SER A 338 3.31 -13.82 0.16
C SER A 338 2.91 -12.36 -0.11
N ASP A 339 2.04 -11.78 0.71
CA ASP A 339 1.69 -10.37 0.63
C ASP A 339 2.85 -9.45 1.03
N ARG A 340 3.66 -9.82 2.03
CA ARG A 340 4.87 -9.03 2.38
C ARG A 340 5.95 -9.07 1.31
N THR A 341 6.20 -10.25 0.75
CA THR A 341 7.29 -10.44 -0.22
C THR A 341 6.90 -10.15 -1.67
N GLN A 342 5.59 -10.11 -1.97
CA GLN A 342 5.03 -10.01 -3.34
C GLN A 342 5.56 -11.09 -4.31
N ARG A 343 6.04 -12.23 -3.80
CA ARG A 343 6.63 -13.35 -4.58
C ARG A 343 5.68 -14.55 -4.70
N ARG A 344 4.41 -14.29 -5.03
CA ARG A 344 3.30 -15.28 -5.05
C ARG A 344 3.64 -16.58 -5.79
N GLY A 345 4.23 -16.47 -6.99
CA GLY A 345 4.54 -17.62 -7.85
C GLY A 345 5.51 -18.63 -7.23
N ILE A 346 6.47 -18.19 -6.41
CA ILE A 346 7.45 -19.07 -5.77
C ILE A 346 6.77 -19.98 -4.75
N PHE A 347 5.91 -19.40 -3.90
CA PHE A 347 5.15 -20.16 -2.92
C PHE A 347 4.23 -21.18 -3.59
N ILE A 348 3.53 -20.79 -4.66
CA ILE A 348 2.69 -21.72 -5.42
C ILE A 348 3.49 -22.93 -5.90
N CYS A 349 4.68 -22.73 -6.48
CA CYS A 349 5.51 -23.83 -6.99
C CYS A 349 6.01 -24.75 -5.87
N ILE A 350 6.50 -24.18 -4.76
CA ILE A 350 6.99 -24.96 -3.61
C ILE A 350 5.88 -25.85 -3.06
N PHE A 351 4.71 -25.29 -2.81
CA PHE A 351 3.60 -26.03 -2.22
C PHE A 351 2.94 -27.00 -3.22
N ALA A 352 3.02 -26.75 -4.53
CA ALA A 352 2.62 -27.73 -5.55
C ALA A 352 3.53 -28.96 -5.52
N VAL A 353 4.84 -28.79 -5.38
CA VAL A 353 5.79 -29.91 -5.23
C VAL A 353 5.48 -30.72 -3.97
N ILE A 354 5.16 -30.05 -2.85
CA ILE A 354 4.76 -30.74 -1.61
C ILE A 354 3.52 -31.61 -1.82
N SER A 355 2.47 -31.07 -2.47
CA SER A 355 1.26 -31.84 -2.79
C SER A 355 1.54 -33.03 -3.74
N VAL A 356 2.42 -32.85 -4.74
CA VAL A 356 2.85 -33.93 -5.64
C VAL A 356 3.54 -35.05 -4.86
N VAL A 357 4.44 -34.71 -3.93
CA VAL A 357 5.09 -35.69 -3.04
C VAL A 357 4.05 -36.41 -2.18
N GLY A 358 3.09 -35.68 -1.59
CA GLY A 358 2.02 -36.26 -0.78
C GLY A 358 1.15 -37.27 -1.55
N TYR A 359 0.76 -36.96 -2.80
CA TYR A 359 0.06 -37.93 -3.64
C TYR A 359 0.96 -39.11 -4.04
N GLY A 360 2.26 -38.89 -4.27
CA GLY A 360 3.21 -39.96 -4.52
C GLY A 360 3.28 -40.96 -3.37
N VAL A 361 3.22 -40.45 -2.13
CA VAL A 361 3.13 -41.27 -0.91
C VAL A 361 1.83 -42.08 -0.87
N LEU A 362 0.67 -41.47 -1.19
CA LEU A 362 -0.62 -42.20 -1.23
C LEU A 362 -0.67 -43.28 -2.32
N ILE A 363 0.08 -43.13 -3.41
CA ILE A 363 0.17 -44.14 -4.48
C ILE A 363 1.13 -45.27 -4.11
N SER A 364 2.13 -44.98 -3.27
CA SER A 364 3.15 -45.95 -2.87
C SER A 364 2.59 -47.10 -2.03
N ASP A 365 3.28 -48.23 -2.06
CA ASP A 365 2.95 -49.40 -1.24
C ASP A 365 3.56 -49.27 0.16
N SER A 366 3.04 -48.31 0.93
CA SER A 366 3.50 -47.98 2.28
C SER A 366 2.45 -48.32 3.34
N SER A 367 2.83 -48.25 4.62
CA SER A 367 1.92 -48.49 5.73
C SER A 367 0.88 -47.38 5.90
N SER A 368 -0.24 -47.69 6.58
CA SER A 368 -1.34 -46.75 6.83
C SER A 368 -0.92 -45.43 7.48
N GLY A 369 0.06 -45.45 8.40
CA GLY A 369 0.59 -44.23 9.01
C GLY A 369 1.32 -43.33 8.02
N VAL A 370 2.03 -43.91 7.05
CA VAL A 370 2.71 -43.18 5.98
C VAL A 370 1.70 -42.61 4.99
N HIS A 371 0.61 -43.32 4.70
CA HIS A 371 -0.50 -42.77 3.89
C HIS A 371 -1.20 -41.59 4.59
N TYR A 372 -1.41 -41.66 5.90
CA TYR A 372 -1.95 -40.53 6.65
C TYR A 372 -1.01 -39.31 6.64
N PHE A 373 0.31 -39.54 6.75
CA PHE A 373 1.30 -38.49 6.54
C PHE A 373 1.23 -37.89 5.12
N GLY A 374 1.06 -38.72 4.09
CA GLY A 374 0.81 -38.27 2.73
C GLY A 374 -0.43 -37.38 2.60
N ALA A 375 -1.51 -37.74 3.31
CA ALA A 375 -2.73 -36.91 3.36
C ALA A 375 -2.47 -35.53 4.01
N LEU A 376 -1.67 -35.46 5.08
CA LEU A 376 -1.26 -34.20 5.71
C LEU A 376 -0.41 -33.32 4.76
N LEU A 377 0.53 -33.92 4.02
CA LEU A 377 1.34 -33.21 3.03
C LEU A 377 0.48 -32.61 1.91
N ILE A 378 -0.53 -33.36 1.43
CA ILE A 378 -1.45 -32.83 0.41
C ILE A 378 -2.20 -31.63 0.96
N ALA A 379 -2.76 -31.71 2.18
CA ALA A 379 -3.48 -30.59 2.79
C ALA A 379 -2.60 -29.35 2.97
N LEU A 380 -1.32 -29.54 3.33
CA LEU A 380 -0.34 -28.48 3.51
C LEU A 380 -0.14 -27.67 2.21
N GLY A 381 -0.13 -28.33 1.05
CA GLY A 381 0.00 -27.66 -0.25
C GLY A 381 -1.32 -27.21 -0.89
N LEU A 382 -2.43 -27.87 -0.57
CA LEU A 382 -3.71 -27.71 -1.26
C LEU A 382 -4.24 -26.27 -1.20
N TYR A 383 -4.40 -25.71 -0.01
CA TYR A 383 -5.01 -24.39 0.15
C TYR A 383 -4.13 -23.27 -0.40
N VAL A 384 -2.80 -23.43 -0.31
CA VAL A 384 -1.83 -22.48 -0.87
C VAL A 384 -1.87 -22.47 -2.40
N THR A 385 -1.82 -23.63 -3.02
CA THR A 385 -1.73 -23.79 -4.48
C THR A 385 -3.03 -23.46 -5.19
N VAL A 386 -4.17 -23.60 -4.51
CA VAL A 386 -5.48 -23.19 -5.03
C VAL A 386 -5.76 -21.72 -4.76
N GLY A 387 -5.47 -21.24 -3.55
CA GLY A 387 -5.87 -19.90 -3.11
C GLY A 387 -4.97 -18.75 -3.61
N LEU A 388 -3.64 -18.92 -3.61
CA LEU A 388 -2.73 -17.86 -4.04
C LEU A 388 -2.92 -17.44 -5.52
N PRO A 389 -3.14 -18.35 -6.49
CA PRO A 389 -3.42 -17.95 -7.87
C PRO A 389 -4.66 -17.06 -8.01
N LEU A 390 -5.69 -17.26 -7.17
CA LEU A 390 -6.92 -16.45 -7.15
C LEU A 390 -6.66 -15.02 -6.67
N ALA A 391 -5.64 -14.81 -5.84
CA ALA A 391 -5.16 -13.47 -5.50
C ALA A 391 -4.16 -12.93 -6.54
N TRP A 392 -3.38 -13.81 -7.18
CA TRP A 392 -2.33 -13.41 -8.11
C TRP A 392 -2.88 -12.86 -9.43
N LEU A 393 -3.77 -13.59 -10.11
CA LEU A 393 -4.35 -13.15 -11.40
C LEU A 393 -4.96 -11.73 -11.34
N PRO A 394 -5.88 -11.42 -10.41
CA PRO A 394 -6.51 -10.09 -10.38
C PRO A 394 -5.51 -8.97 -10.09
N THR A 395 -4.43 -9.21 -9.34
CA THR A 395 -3.38 -8.19 -9.10
C THR A 395 -2.56 -7.86 -10.34
N THR A 396 -2.57 -8.72 -11.36
CA THR A 396 -1.93 -8.46 -12.65
C THR A 396 -2.80 -7.68 -13.62
N LEU A 397 -4.06 -7.40 -13.27
CA LEU A 397 -5.08 -6.80 -14.14
C LEU A 397 -5.66 -5.52 -13.50
N PRO A 398 -5.15 -4.32 -13.85
CA PRO A 398 -5.56 -3.07 -13.21
C PRO A 398 -6.98 -2.64 -13.62
N ARG A 399 -7.36 -2.91 -14.89
CA ARG A 399 -8.66 -2.57 -15.46
C ARG A 399 -9.77 -3.46 -14.89
N TYR A 400 -10.82 -2.84 -14.38
CA TYR A 400 -11.92 -3.52 -13.69
C TYR A 400 -12.64 -4.55 -14.57
N GLY A 401 -12.97 -4.20 -15.82
CA GLY A 401 -13.70 -5.11 -16.73
C GLY A 401 -12.91 -6.40 -17.02
N LYS A 402 -11.63 -6.26 -17.37
CA LYS A 402 -10.71 -7.38 -17.64
C LYS A 402 -10.48 -8.22 -16.39
N ARG A 403 -10.23 -7.59 -15.24
CA ARG A 403 -10.05 -8.27 -13.94
C ARG A 403 -11.26 -9.11 -13.57
N THR A 404 -12.46 -8.54 -13.68
CA THR A 404 -13.72 -9.22 -13.31
C THR A 404 -14.01 -10.41 -14.23
N PHE A 405 -13.79 -10.25 -15.54
CA PHE A 405 -13.88 -11.35 -16.50
C PHE A 405 -12.89 -12.47 -16.17
N ALA A 406 -11.62 -12.12 -15.94
CA ALA A 406 -10.55 -13.06 -15.65
C ALA A 406 -10.81 -13.87 -14.37
N THR A 407 -11.22 -13.21 -13.28
CA THR A 407 -11.56 -13.88 -12.02
C THR A 407 -12.70 -14.87 -12.21
N GLY A 408 -13.76 -14.49 -12.92
CA GLY A 408 -14.87 -15.40 -13.22
C GLY A 408 -14.42 -16.59 -14.06
N LEU A 409 -13.63 -16.34 -15.12
CA LEU A 409 -13.20 -17.38 -16.06
C LEU A 409 -12.24 -18.39 -15.41
N GLN A 410 -11.33 -17.90 -14.55
CA GLN A 410 -10.39 -18.75 -13.81
C GLN A 410 -11.14 -19.78 -12.96
N LEU A 411 -12.17 -19.33 -12.26
CA LEU A 411 -12.98 -20.19 -11.41
C LEU A 411 -13.91 -21.09 -12.23
N THR A 412 -14.44 -20.63 -13.36
CA THR A 412 -15.18 -21.50 -14.28
C THR A 412 -14.36 -22.71 -14.70
N PHE A 413 -13.11 -22.50 -15.12
CA PHE A 413 -12.23 -23.62 -15.47
C PHE A 413 -11.89 -24.50 -14.27
N GLY A 414 -11.65 -23.88 -13.11
CA GLY A 414 -11.49 -24.58 -11.84
C GLY A 414 -12.66 -25.52 -11.53
N ASN A 415 -13.89 -25.01 -11.58
CA ASN A 415 -15.13 -25.72 -11.26
C ASN A 415 -15.48 -26.84 -12.24
N ILE A 416 -14.98 -26.81 -13.48
CA ILE A 416 -15.10 -27.95 -14.43
C ILE A 416 -14.48 -29.22 -13.81
N SER A 417 -13.43 -29.10 -12.99
CA SER A 417 -12.85 -30.26 -12.30
C SER A 417 -13.80 -30.91 -11.29
N GLY A 418 -14.77 -30.15 -10.76
CA GLY A 418 -15.83 -30.67 -9.89
C GLY A 418 -16.77 -31.65 -10.60
N VAL A 419 -16.97 -31.50 -11.91
CA VAL A 419 -17.72 -32.47 -12.73
C VAL A 419 -16.97 -33.79 -12.86
N MET A 420 -15.64 -33.74 -13.00
CA MET A 420 -14.79 -34.92 -13.21
C MET A 420 -14.50 -35.67 -11.90
N SER A 421 -14.33 -34.95 -10.79
CA SER A 421 -13.82 -35.48 -9.52
C SER A 421 -14.59 -36.70 -8.97
N PRO A 422 -15.94 -36.74 -8.99
CA PRO A 422 -16.69 -37.89 -8.50
C PRO A 422 -16.45 -39.20 -9.26
N PHE A 423 -15.99 -39.10 -10.51
CA PHE A 423 -15.75 -40.25 -11.38
C PHE A 423 -14.31 -40.80 -11.26
N LEU A 424 -13.41 -40.07 -10.60
CA LEU A 424 -12.01 -40.45 -10.40
C LEU A 424 -11.81 -41.42 -9.21
N TYR A 425 -12.64 -41.31 -8.18
CA TYR A 425 -12.52 -42.09 -6.93
C TYR A 425 -13.61 -43.15 -6.85
N LYS A 426 -13.50 -44.20 -7.67
CA LYS A 426 -14.48 -45.29 -7.72
C LYS A 426 -14.30 -46.25 -6.54
N THR A 427 -15.39 -46.70 -5.94
CA THR A 427 -15.39 -47.66 -4.82
C THR A 427 -14.69 -48.99 -5.14
N GLN A 428 -14.69 -49.41 -6.41
CA GLN A 428 -14.00 -50.63 -6.86
C GLN A 428 -12.47 -50.53 -6.80
N GLU A 429 -11.93 -49.32 -6.73
CA GLU A 429 -10.48 -49.04 -6.67
C GLU A 429 -10.00 -48.81 -5.23
N ALA A 430 -10.88 -49.02 -4.25
CA ALA A 430 -10.54 -49.05 -2.84
C ALA A 430 -9.55 -50.19 -2.52
N PRO A 431 -8.71 -50.08 -1.48
CA PRO A 431 -8.57 -48.93 -0.58
C PRO A 431 -7.62 -47.83 -1.06
N ARG A 432 -6.83 -48.08 -2.13
CA ARG A 432 -5.72 -47.19 -2.51
C ARG A 432 -6.08 -46.09 -3.51
N TYR A 433 -7.18 -46.24 -4.26
CA TYR A 433 -7.66 -45.25 -5.25
C TYR A 433 -6.55 -44.72 -6.19
N VAL A 434 -5.68 -45.64 -6.64
CA VAL A 434 -4.42 -45.31 -7.35
C VAL A 434 -4.66 -44.41 -8.56
N ARG A 435 -5.71 -44.69 -9.33
CA ARG A 435 -6.05 -43.90 -10.53
C ARG A 435 -6.41 -42.47 -10.17
N GLY A 436 -7.31 -42.26 -9.21
CA GLY A 436 -7.70 -40.92 -8.76
C GLY A 436 -6.50 -40.13 -8.26
N ASN A 437 -5.68 -40.74 -7.40
CA ASN A 437 -4.46 -40.12 -6.87
C ASN A 437 -3.43 -39.80 -7.97
N ALA A 438 -3.22 -40.69 -8.94
CA ALA A 438 -2.26 -40.48 -10.03
C ALA A 438 -2.70 -39.38 -11.02
N VAL A 439 -3.99 -39.32 -11.35
CA VAL A 439 -4.55 -38.25 -12.19
C VAL A 439 -4.38 -36.90 -11.50
N THR A 440 -4.75 -36.82 -10.22
CA THR A 440 -4.64 -35.58 -9.44
C THR A 440 -3.18 -35.14 -9.28
N LEU A 441 -2.26 -36.07 -8.97
CA LEU A 441 -0.82 -35.80 -8.92
C LEU A 441 -0.32 -35.17 -10.22
N SER A 442 -0.69 -35.76 -11.35
CA SER A 442 -0.25 -35.30 -12.68
C SER A 442 -0.76 -33.89 -12.98
N LEU A 443 -2.02 -33.61 -12.64
CA LEU A 443 -2.65 -32.32 -12.87
C LEU A 443 -2.10 -31.21 -11.96
N VAL A 444 -1.82 -31.52 -10.69
CA VAL A 444 -1.16 -30.58 -9.77
C VAL A 444 0.27 -30.28 -10.22
N GLY A 445 1.02 -31.31 -10.64
CA GLY A 445 2.37 -31.14 -11.18
C GLY A 445 2.37 -30.27 -12.46
N PHE A 446 1.45 -30.54 -13.38
CA PHE A 446 1.26 -29.71 -14.58
C PHE A 446 0.91 -28.26 -14.24
N ALA A 447 -0.03 -28.03 -13.32
CA ALA A 447 -0.38 -26.69 -12.87
C ALA A 447 0.81 -25.97 -12.23
N GLY A 448 1.61 -26.66 -11.42
CA GLY A 448 2.85 -26.13 -10.84
C GLY A 448 3.84 -25.66 -11.90
N VAL A 449 4.03 -26.43 -12.98
CA VAL A 449 4.88 -26.03 -14.11
C VAL A 449 4.32 -24.78 -14.81
N VAL A 450 3.01 -24.74 -15.10
CA VAL A 450 2.38 -23.58 -15.74
C VAL A 450 2.53 -22.33 -14.87
N TYR A 451 2.27 -22.41 -13.57
CA TYR A 451 2.47 -21.28 -12.65
C TYR A 451 3.94 -20.87 -12.55
N GLY A 452 4.88 -21.81 -12.59
CA GLY A 452 6.31 -21.52 -12.66
C GLY A 452 6.72 -20.76 -13.92
N LEU A 453 6.18 -21.15 -15.08
CA LEU A 453 6.38 -20.43 -16.35
C LEU A 453 5.76 -19.03 -16.31
N MET A 454 4.56 -18.87 -15.73
CA MET A 454 3.93 -17.56 -15.54
C MET A 454 4.74 -16.67 -14.59
N TRP A 455 5.31 -17.23 -13.53
CA TRP A 455 6.18 -16.50 -12.60
C TRP A 455 7.42 -16.00 -13.32
N TRP A 456 8.08 -16.87 -14.09
CA TRP A 456 9.24 -16.50 -14.88
C TRP A 456 8.91 -15.42 -15.92
N TYR A 457 7.79 -15.56 -16.65
CA TYR A 457 7.33 -14.59 -17.63
C TYR A 457 7.12 -13.20 -17.01
N TYR A 458 6.40 -13.12 -15.89
CA TYR A 458 6.17 -11.84 -15.23
C TYR A 458 7.42 -11.27 -14.61
N HIS A 459 8.29 -12.10 -14.03
CA HIS A 459 9.58 -11.65 -13.50
C HIS A 459 10.46 -11.04 -14.60
N TYR A 460 10.56 -11.72 -15.74
CA TYR A 460 11.30 -11.25 -16.92
C TYR A 460 10.73 -9.92 -17.44
N LYS A 461 9.40 -9.84 -17.62
CA LYS A 461 8.72 -8.63 -18.11
C LYS A 461 8.91 -7.45 -17.15
N ASN A 462 8.82 -7.69 -15.84
CA ASN A 462 9.01 -6.64 -14.83
C ASN A 462 10.45 -6.14 -14.80
N LYS A 463 11.44 -7.02 -14.93
CA LYS A 463 12.84 -6.62 -15.01
C LYS A 463 13.12 -5.74 -16.23
N ARG A 464 12.53 -6.06 -17.39
CA ARG A 464 12.64 -5.23 -18.59
C ARG A 464 12.02 -3.85 -18.43
N ARG A 465 10.85 -3.77 -17.80
CA ARG A 465 10.16 -2.51 -17.46
C ARG A 465 11.01 -1.64 -16.54
N GLN A 466 11.56 -2.22 -15.48
CA GLN A 466 12.47 -1.52 -14.55
C GLN A 466 13.74 -1.00 -15.23
N GLN A 467 14.20 -1.66 -16.29
CA GLN A 467 15.36 -1.24 -17.08
C GLN A 467 15.01 -0.20 -18.17
N GLY A 468 13.75 0.23 -18.28
CA GLY A 468 13.29 1.17 -19.31
C GLY A 468 13.25 0.59 -20.74
N LEU A 469 13.48 -0.72 -20.90
CA LEU A 469 13.56 -1.39 -22.22
C LEU A 469 12.21 -1.48 -22.95
N GLU A 470 11.14 -0.99 -22.34
CA GLU A 470 9.79 -0.94 -22.93
C GLU A 470 9.25 0.49 -23.04
N ASP A 471 10.02 1.52 -22.68
CA ASP A 471 9.58 2.91 -22.64
C ASP A 471 9.25 3.47 -24.04
N GLU A 472 9.85 2.91 -25.10
CA GLU A 472 9.50 3.24 -26.49
C GLU A 472 8.01 3.00 -26.80
N LYS A 473 7.35 2.07 -26.10
CA LYS A 473 5.93 1.76 -26.31
C LYS A 473 4.99 2.87 -25.88
N ILE A 474 5.47 3.77 -25.02
CA ILE A 474 4.72 4.91 -24.50
C ILE A 474 5.24 6.24 -25.03
N ALA A 475 6.29 6.22 -25.86
CA ALA A 475 6.86 7.42 -26.44
C ALA A 475 5.82 8.14 -27.31
N GLY A 476 5.54 9.41 -26.98
CA GLY A 476 4.57 10.24 -27.70
C GLY A 476 3.10 9.96 -27.36
N MET A 477 2.80 9.10 -26.39
CA MET A 477 1.46 8.92 -25.85
C MET A 477 1.16 9.96 -24.76
N THR A 478 -0.10 10.36 -24.61
CA THR A 478 -0.53 11.16 -23.45
C THR A 478 -0.56 10.29 -22.19
N ASP A 479 -0.44 10.89 -21.00
CA ASP A 479 -0.46 10.11 -19.76
C ASP A 479 -1.78 9.35 -19.56
N GLU A 480 -2.92 9.90 -19.99
CA GLU A 480 -4.20 9.17 -19.95
C GLU A 480 -4.15 7.93 -20.85
N ALA A 481 -3.55 8.05 -22.04
CA ALA A 481 -3.39 6.92 -22.96
C ALA A 481 -2.44 5.86 -22.37
N ILE A 482 -1.38 6.27 -21.66
CA ILE A 482 -0.44 5.37 -20.96
C ILE A 482 -1.12 4.64 -19.80
N GLU A 483 -2.00 5.32 -19.07
CA GLU A 483 -2.79 4.73 -17.98
C GLU A 483 -3.86 3.76 -18.51
N GLU A 484 -4.48 4.07 -19.65
CA GLU A 484 -5.45 3.21 -20.34
C GLU A 484 -4.81 1.91 -20.89
N LEU A 485 -3.48 1.86 -21.11
CA LEU A 485 -2.78 0.61 -21.47
C LEU A 485 -2.90 -0.47 -20.39
N GLY A 486 -3.25 -0.11 -19.15
CA GLY A 486 -3.45 -1.06 -18.06
C GLY A 486 -2.22 -1.95 -17.83
N ASP A 487 -2.39 -3.26 -17.89
CA ASP A 487 -1.32 -4.22 -17.64
C ASP A 487 -0.28 -4.31 -18.78
N TYR A 488 -0.53 -3.67 -19.93
CA TYR A 488 0.46 -3.51 -21.00
C TYR A 488 1.40 -2.33 -20.76
N SER A 489 1.01 -1.37 -19.91
CA SER A 489 1.83 -0.21 -19.61
C SER A 489 3.23 -0.63 -19.13
N PRO A 490 4.32 -0.08 -19.70
CA PRO A 490 5.67 -0.22 -19.14
C PRO A 490 5.72 0.21 -17.68
N ARG A 491 4.87 1.15 -17.28
CA ARG A 491 4.76 1.73 -15.93
C ARG A 491 3.92 0.89 -14.94
N PHE A 492 3.31 -0.24 -15.35
CA PHE A 492 2.37 -1.01 -14.51
C PHE A 492 2.92 -1.46 -13.14
N ASN A 493 4.24 -1.62 -13.01
CA ASN A 493 4.91 -2.00 -11.76
C ASN A 493 5.81 -0.91 -11.19
N ASP A 494 5.57 0.33 -11.59
CA ASP A 494 6.30 1.48 -11.07
C ASP A 494 5.61 1.98 -9.80
N ASP A 495 6.31 1.98 -8.67
CA ASP A 495 5.81 2.51 -7.39
C ASP A 495 5.96 4.06 -7.39
N TRP A 496 5.46 4.70 -8.46
CA TRP A 496 5.56 6.15 -8.69
C TRP A 496 4.77 6.94 -7.66
N ASN A 497 5.40 7.92 -7.02
CA ASN A 497 4.77 8.77 -6.02
C ASN A 497 5.17 10.23 -6.23
N LEU A 498 4.18 11.06 -6.60
CA LEU A 498 4.33 12.48 -6.88
C LEU A 498 5.11 13.25 -5.81
N LEU A 499 4.98 12.88 -4.52
CA LEU A 499 5.63 13.62 -3.44
C LEU A 499 7.16 13.66 -3.60
N TYR A 500 7.77 12.63 -4.21
CA TYR A 500 9.19 12.59 -4.53
C TYR A 500 9.59 13.48 -5.72
N HIS A 501 8.63 14.07 -6.42
CA HIS A 501 8.86 14.90 -7.61
C HIS A 501 8.48 16.37 -7.39
N LEU A 502 8.06 16.75 -6.18
CA LEU A 502 7.78 18.14 -5.81
C LEU A 502 9.04 18.94 -5.42
N GLY A 503 10.22 18.32 -5.51
CA GLY A 503 11.48 18.88 -5.03
C GLY A 503 11.37 19.32 -3.56
N GLY A 504 11.82 20.53 -3.25
CA GLY A 504 11.70 21.12 -1.91
C GLY A 504 10.38 21.82 -1.59
N ASN A 505 9.35 21.72 -2.45
CA ASN A 505 8.05 22.38 -2.27
C ASN A 505 6.97 21.44 -1.69
N GLY A 506 7.24 20.14 -1.66
CA GLY A 506 6.34 19.12 -1.12
C GLY A 506 6.52 18.90 0.39
N PRO A 507 5.66 18.06 1.00
CA PRO A 507 5.76 17.67 2.40
C PRO A 507 7.06 16.91 2.69
N TRP A 508 7.39 16.72 3.97
CA TRP A 508 8.45 15.79 4.34
C TRP A 508 8.11 14.39 3.85
N ILE A 509 9.11 13.74 3.27
CA ILE A 509 9.08 12.34 2.85
C ILE A 509 10.37 11.69 3.29
N GLU A 510 10.29 10.42 3.65
CA GLU A 510 11.48 9.60 3.92
C GLU A 510 12.29 9.43 2.63
N LYS A 511 13.60 9.28 2.73
CA LYS A 511 14.46 8.99 1.58
C LYS A 511 14.23 7.54 1.08
N LEU A 512 14.29 7.29 -0.24
CA LEU A 512 13.98 5.97 -0.82
C LEU A 512 15.14 4.97 -0.76
N ASP A 513 16.36 5.46 -0.87
CA ASP A 513 17.59 4.69 -1.03
C ASP A 513 18.40 4.67 0.29
N GLY A 514 18.85 3.48 0.67
CA GLY A 514 19.52 3.19 1.95
C GLY A 514 18.73 2.19 2.82
N PRO A 515 19.39 1.48 3.75
CA PRO A 515 18.70 0.58 4.69
C PRO A 515 17.69 1.34 5.57
N ASP A 516 16.55 0.69 5.89
CA ASP A 516 15.56 1.24 6.83
C ASP A 516 16.19 1.49 8.20
N ASP A 517 16.11 2.72 8.69
CA ASP A 517 16.59 3.10 10.02
C ASP A 517 15.78 2.40 11.11
N SER A 518 14.50 2.09 10.87
CA SER A 518 13.64 1.31 11.78
C SER A 518 14.02 -0.17 11.92
N GLN A 519 14.75 -0.74 10.96
CA GLN A 519 15.29 -2.10 11.06
C GLN A 519 16.60 -2.15 11.86
N ILE A 520 17.23 -1.00 12.12
CA ILE A 520 18.53 -0.86 12.81
C ILE A 520 18.36 -0.12 14.15
N SER A 521 17.25 0.59 14.39
CA SER A 521 17.02 1.42 15.57
C SER A 521 16.47 0.68 16.80
N GLY A 522 16.16 -0.60 16.68
CA GLY A 522 15.75 -1.45 17.80
C GLY A 522 16.66 -2.66 17.91
N SER A 523 17.41 -2.76 19.00
CA SER A 523 18.14 -3.95 19.47
C SER A 523 19.30 -4.54 18.63
N ASP A 524 19.54 -4.15 17.38
CA ASP A 524 20.52 -4.84 16.51
C ASP A 524 21.92 -4.18 16.41
N LEU A 525 22.34 -3.47 17.46
CA LEU A 525 23.75 -3.10 17.65
C LEU A 525 24.23 -3.66 18.98
N ASP A 526 24.30 -4.99 19.07
CA ASP A 526 24.88 -5.70 20.20
C ASP A 526 26.22 -5.06 20.57
N GLY A 527 26.28 -4.37 21.71
CA GLY A 527 27.49 -3.74 22.24
C GLY A 527 27.75 -2.27 21.88
N CYS A 528 26.84 -1.56 21.19
CA CYS A 528 26.99 -0.11 20.91
C CYS A 528 25.92 0.75 21.60
N VAL A 529 26.30 1.97 22.01
CA VAL A 529 25.39 2.99 22.54
C VAL A 529 25.57 4.31 21.79
N ILE A 530 24.46 5.00 21.50
CA ILE A 530 24.50 6.38 20.98
C ILE A 530 24.80 7.30 22.17
N ASP A 531 25.88 8.08 22.09
CA ASP A 531 26.32 8.96 23.17
C ASP A 531 26.21 10.46 22.85
N GLN A 532 26.06 10.83 21.57
CA GLN A 532 25.86 12.21 21.14
C GLN A 532 25.10 12.29 19.82
N VAL A 533 24.24 13.29 19.66
CA VAL A 533 23.39 13.51 18.47
C VAL A 533 23.44 14.96 18.03
N HIS A 534 23.64 15.16 16.74
CA HIS A 534 23.56 16.45 16.07
C HIS A 534 22.50 16.41 14.98
N MET A 535 21.61 17.40 14.93
CA MET A 535 20.64 17.54 13.86
C MET A 535 20.75 18.91 13.22
N MET A 536 20.78 18.94 11.89
CA MET A 536 20.45 20.11 11.10
C MET A 536 19.09 19.87 10.44
N SER A 537 18.11 20.74 10.73
CA SER A 537 16.75 20.62 10.24
C SER A 537 16.31 21.86 9.49
N ARG A 538 15.68 21.67 8.33
CA ARG A 538 14.97 22.74 7.62
C ARG A 538 13.75 23.15 8.44
N HIS A 539 13.33 24.40 8.29
CA HIS A 539 11.98 24.79 8.70
C HIS A 539 10.90 23.82 8.17
N GLY A 540 9.81 23.66 8.92
CA GLY A 540 8.67 22.84 8.52
C GLY A 540 7.93 23.38 7.29
N ALA A 541 6.86 22.68 6.89
CA ALA A 541 5.99 23.10 5.79
C ALA A 541 5.47 24.53 5.98
N ARG A 542 5.49 25.29 4.88
CA ARG A 542 5.16 26.72 4.89
C ARG A 542 4.33 27.12 3.67
N TYR A 543 3.65 28.25 3.81
CA TYR A 543 3.08 28.96 2.67
C TYR A 543 4.18 29.46 1.70
N PRO A 544 3.84 29.80 0.45
CA PRO A 544 4.77 30.41 -0.50
C PRO A 544 5.49 31.62 0.09
N THR A 545 6.68 31.92 -0.44
CA THR A 545 7.34 33.20 -0.14
C THR A 545 6.54 34.35 -0.77
N LYS A 546 6.76 35.59 -0.32
CA LYS A 546 6.08 36.75 -0.94
C LYS A 546 6.33 36.86 -2.44
N SER A 547 7.55 36.51 -2.89
CA SER A 547 7.90 36.46 -4.30
C SER A 547 7.13 35.37 -5.07
N ALA A 548 7.12 34.14 -4.57
CA ALA A 548 6.43 33.03 -5.24
C ALA A 548 4.90 33.21 -5.20
N GLY A 549 4.35 33.52 -4.04
CA GLY A 549 2.93 33.80 -3.87
C GLY A 549 2.46 35.00 -4.69
N GLY A 550 3.29 36.05 -4.80
CA GLY A 550 3.02 37.18 -5.69
C GLY A 550 2.88 36.76 -7.16
N ARG A 551 3.73 35.86 -7.65
CA ARG A 551 3.59 35.29 -9.01
C ARG A 551 2.32 34.45 -9.15
N HIS A 552 1.97 33.64 -8.14
CA HIS A 552 0.73 32.85 -8.17
C HIS A 552 -0.49 33.75 -8.29
N LEU A 553 -0.56 34.80 -7.45
CA LEU A 553 -1.69 35.74 -7.45
C LEU A 553 -1.76 36.54 -8.75
N ALA A 554 -0.62 36.95 -9.32
CA ALA A 554 -0.58 37.65 -10.61
C ALA A 554 -1.10 36.77 -11.76
N LEU A 555 -0.73 35.49 -11.79
CA LEU A 555 -1.26 34.52 -12.75
C LEU A 555 -2.78 34.34 -12.60
N LEU A 556 -3.25 34.15 -11.37
CA LEU A 556 -4.68 33.95 -11.09
C LEU A 556 -5.51 35.19 -11.44
N ASP A 557 -5.02 36.38 -11.11
CA ASP A 557 -5.65 37.66 -11.47
C ASP A 557 -5.72 37.83 -12.99
N ARG A 558 -4.67 37.47 -13.73
CA ARG A 558 -4.71 37.44 -15.20
C ARG A 558 -5.79 36.49 -15.72
N ILE A 559 -5.86 35.27 -15.19
CA ILE A 559 -6.85 34.26 -15.60
C ILE A 559 -8.28 34.75 -15.29
N HIS A 560 -8.52 35.29 -14.11
CA HIS A 560 -9.82 35.83 -13.72
C HIS A 560 -10.26 37.01 -14.59
N ARG A 561 -9.33 37.92 -14.93
CA ARG A 561 -9.62 39.06 -15.81
C ARG A 561 -9.99 38.66 -17.24
N ALA A 562 -9.53 37.50 -17.72
CA ALA A 562 -9.95 36.99 -19.01
C ALA A 562 -11.45 36.64 -19.05
N ASN A 563 -12.07 36.37 -17.88
CA ASN A 563 -13.50 36.11 -17.71
C ASN A 563 -14.05 35.04 -18.70
N VAL A 564 -13.30 33.95 -18.84
CA VAL A 564 -13.63 32.82 -19.72
C VAL A 564 -13.78 31.55 -18.91
N LYS A 565 -14.69 30.68 -19.34
CA LYS A 565 -14.83 29.36 -18.75
C LYS A 565 -13.67 28.48 -19.20
N LEU A 566 -12.93 27.94 -18.24
CA LEU A 566 -11.76 27.11 -18.48
C LEU A 566 -12.16 25.68 -18.81
N ASN A 567 -11.42 25.08 -19.73
CA ASN A 567 -11.64 23.73 -20.24
C ASN A 567 -10.48 22.79 -19.85
N GLY A 568 -10.68 21.49 -20.07
CA GLY A 568 -9.65 20.48 -19.84
C GLY A 568 -9.23 20.38 -18.38
N THR A 569 -7.93 20.21 -18.18
CA THR A 569 -7.32 20.05 -16.85
C THR A 569 -7.41 21.31 -16.01
N LEU A 570 -7.53 22.50 -16.62
CA LEU A 570 -7.71 23.78 -15.92
C LEU A 570 -9.17 24.06 -15.50
N SER A 571 -10.13 23.19 -15.86
CA SER A 571 -11.55 23.45 -15.60
C SER A 571 -11.93 23.52 -14.11
N PHE A 572 -11.12 22.96 -13.20
CA PHE A 572 -11.34 23.08 -11.76
C PHE A 572 -11.27 24.53 -11.27
N LEU A 573 -10.49 25.39 -11.96
CA LEU A 573 -10.30 26.79 -11.59
C LEU A 573 -11.58 27.62 -11.66
N ASN A 574 -12.59 27.15 -12.41
CA ASN A 574 -13.89 27.82 -12.46
C ASN A 574 -14.56 27.93 -11.08
N ASN A 575 -14.26 27.00 -10.15
CA ASN A 575 -14.83 26.94 -8.80
C ASN A 575 -13.76 26.85 -7.69
N TRP A 576 -12.51 27.20 -8.00
CA TRP A 576 -11.39 27.05 -7.07
C TRP A 576 -11.05 28.37 -6.38
N THR A 577 -10.64 28.29 -5.11
CA THR A 577 -10.13 29.43 -4.36
C THR A 577 -8.69 29.19 -3.93
N TYR A 578 -7.94 30.28 -3.84
CA TYR A 578 -6.56 30.23 -3.34
C TYR A 578 -6.51 29.66 -1.92
N PHE A 579 -5.43 28.97 -1.57
CA PHE A 579 -5.32 28.20 -0.33
C PHE A 579 -4.99 29.03 0.93
N THR A 580 -5.11 30.36 0.85
CA THR A 580 -5.08 31.29 1.98
C THR A 580 -5.97 32.50 1.67
N ASP A 581 -6.71 32.95 2.68
CA ASP A 581 -7.57 34.14 2.61
C ASP A 581 -6.82 35.43 3.00
N ASP A 582 -5.66 35.32 3.67
CA ASP A 582 -4.82 36.45 4.07
C ASP A 582 -3.36 36.22 3.66
N PRO A 583 -3.02 36.43 2.37
CA PRO A 583 -1.66 36.29 1.87
C PRO A 583 -0.63 37.16 2.60
N SER A 584 -1.06 38.31 3.15
CA SER A 584 -0.17 39.26 3.82
C SER A 584 0.35 38.73 5.15
N ARG A 585 -0.52 38.00 5.86
CA ARG A 585 -0.21 37.32 7.12
C ARG A 585 0.46 35.96 6.88
N ASP A 586 -0.05 35.19 5.92
CA ASP A 586 0.28 33.78 5.81
C ASP A 586 1.56 33.51 4.99
N PHE A 587 1.89 34.33 3.98
CA PHE A 587 3.10 34.12 3.19
C PHE A 587 4.36 34.08 4.06
N GLU A 588 5.29 33.19 3.70
CA GLU A 588 6.54 32.88 4.42
C GLU A 588 6.37 32.13 5.75
N GLN A 589 5.15 32.05 6.29
CA GLN A 589 4.89 31.42 7.59
C GLN A 589 4.64 29.92 7.46
N LEU A 590 4.83 29.20 8.57
CA LEU A 590 4.50 27.78 8.65
C LEU A 590 3.00 27.56 8.40
N THR A 591 2.66 26.47 7.72
CA THR A 591 1.27 26.04 7.59
C THR A 591 0.78 25.52 8.94
N THR A 592 -0.44 25.91 9.31
CA THR A 592 -1.09 25.53 10.58
C THR A 592 -2.26 24.57 10.37
N THR A 593 -2.61 24.31 9.12
CA THR A 593 -3.75 23.50 8.71
C THR A 593 -3.32 22.42 7.72
N GLY A 594 -4.16 21.39 7.60
CA GLY A 594 -3.90 20.23 6.74
C GLY A 594 -3.03 19.15 7.40
N PRO A 595 -2.98 17.96 6.78
CA PRO A 595 -2.22 16.83 7.33
C PRO A 595 -0.71 17.05 7.32
N TYR A 596 -0.22 17.98 6.49
CA TYR A 596 1.20 18.32 6.35
C TYR A 596 1.53 19.68 6.99
N ALA A 597 0.72 20.16 7.95
CA ALA A 597 0.95 21.41 8.65
C ALA A 597 2.37 21.46 9.24
N GLY A 598 3.15 22.50 8.94
CA GLY A 598 4.54 22.63 9.38
C GLY A 598 4.66 22.74 10.91
N THR A 599 3.67 23.33 11.58
CA THR A 599 3.62 23.40 13.04
C THR A 599 3.48 22.01 13.66
N THR A 600 2.51 21.23 13.18
CA THR A 600 2.26 19.86 13.64
C THR A 600 3.43 18.95 13.29
N GLN A 601 3.95 19.02 12.05
CA GLN A 601 5.12 18.27 11.60
C GLN A 601 6.34 18.48 12.51
N SER A 602 6.62 19.74 12.87
CA SER A 602 7.75 20.09 13.74
C SER A 602 7.56 19.52 15.14
N TYR A 603 6.34 19.62 15.69
CA TYR A 603 5.99 19.05 16.99
C TYR A 603 6.09 17.51 17.00
N SER A 604 5.55 16.84 15.99
CA SER A 604 5.64 15.39 15.82
C SER A 604 7.09 14.93 15.76
N THR A 605 7.93 15.64 15.01
CA THR A 605 9.37 15.34 14.90
C THR A 605 10.05 15.48 16.26
N GLY A 606 9.72 16.51 17.04
CA GLY A 606 10.21 16.68 18.41
C GLY A 606 9.85 15.50 19.33
N LYS A 607 8.60 15.04 19.30
CA LYS A 607 8.19 13.84 20.07
C LYS A 607 8.93 12.58 19.61
N GLN A 608 9.13 12.39 18.30
CA GLN A 608 9.87 11.25 17.76
C GLN A 608 11.33 11.24 18.23
N PHE A 609 11.97 12.40 18.25
CA PHE A 609 13.34 12.53 18.76
C PHE A 609 13.44 12.30 20.26
N ALA A 610 12.46 12.76 21.05
CA ALA A 610 12.40 12.46 22.48
C ALA A 610 12.28 10.96 22.75
N ALA A 611 11.45 10.24 21.99
CA ALA A 611 11.32 8.80 22.11
C ALA A 611 12.57 8.05 21.65
N ARG A 612 13.17 8.47 20.52
CA ARG A 612 14.37 7.83 19.95
C ARG A 612 15.61 7.99 20.83
N TYR A 613 15.77 9.14 21.47
CA TYR A 613 16.96 9.48 22.26
C TYR A 613 16.64 9.65 23.74
N GLU A 614 15.66 8.89 24.26
CA GLU A 614 15.18 8.99 25.63
C GLU A 614 16.31 8.91 26.66
N ALA A 615 17.24 7.96 26.49
CA ALA A 615 18.39 7.77 27.39
C ALA A 615 19.36 8.97 27.42
N LEU A 616 19.47 9.72 26.33
CA LEU A 616 20.28 10.95 26.27
C LEU A 616 19.51 12.15 26.81
N ALA A 617 18.22 12.23 26.49
CA ALA A 617 17.33 13.29 26.94
C ALA A 617 17.09 13.26 28.46
N SER A 618 17.06 12.08 29.08
CA SER A 618 16.90 11.94 30.53
C SER A 618 18.13 12.39 31.33
N ASN A 619 19.31 12.32 30.71
CA ASN A 619 20.60 12.63 31.35
C ASN A 619 21.02 14.10 31.19
N GLN A 620 20.33 14.87 30.34
CA GLN A 620 20.65 16.26 30.06
C GLN A 620 19.73 17.20 30.84
N VAL A 621 20.32 18.16 31.58
CA VAL A 621 19.57 19.13 32.40
C VAL A 621 18.80 20.13 31.53
N CYS A 622 19.36 20.50 30.38
CA CYS A 622 18.74 21.41 29.41
C CYS A 622 19.25 21.11 27.99
N THR A 623 18.35 20.90 27.04
CA THR A 623 18.67 20.71 25.62
C THR A 623 18.92 22.06 24.94
N ASN A 624 20.03 22.20 24.23
CA ASN A 624 20.32 23.42 23.47
C ASN A 624 19.78 23.32 22.04
N LEU A 625 19.04 24.34 21.62
CA LEU A 625 18.52 24.49 20.28
C LEU A 625 19.02 25.81 19.68
N TRP A 626 19.34 25.81 18.40
CA TRP A 626 19.74 27.01 17.65
C TRP A 626 18.83 27.20 16.46
N ALA A 627 18.30 28.41 16.27
CA ALA A 627 17.51 28.75 15.10
C ALA A 627 18.07 29.99 14.42
N SER A 628 18.13 29.99 13.10
CA SER A 628 18.42 31.21 12.35
C SER A 628 17.30 32.23 12.56
N ASP A 629 17.61 33.52 12.52
CA ASP A 629 16.67 34.63 12.80
C ASP A 629 15.66 34.85 11.66
N CYS A 630 14.83 33.83 11.45
CA CYS A 630 13.70 33.84 10.54
C CYS A 630 12.47 33.26 11.23
N THR A 631 11.33 33.96 11.13
CA THR A 631 10.11 33.59 11.87
C THR A 631 9.71 32.12 11.69
N ARG A 632 9.69 31.60 10.46
CA ARG A 632 9.35 30.18 10.20
C ARG A 632 10.35 29.19 10.81
N VAL A 633 11.64 29.56 10.87
CA VAL A 633 12.70 28.71 11.43
C VAL A 633 12.58 28.71 12.96
N ILE A 634 12.44 29.88 13.56
CA ILE A 634 12.19 30.05 15.01
C ILE A 634 10.94 29.27 15.44
N GLN A 635 9.83 29.39 14.70
CA GLN A 635 8.61 28.65 15.03
C GLN A 635 8.77 27.14 14.87
N THR A 636 9.53 26.67 13.87
CA THR A 636 9.88 25.25 13.73
C THR A 636 10.61 24.76 14.97
N ALA A 637 11.65 25.49 15.41
CA ALA A 637 12.41 25.15 16.61
C ALA A 637 11.55 25.14 17.88
N ARG A 638 10.64 26.11 18.04
CA ARG A 638 9.70 26.18 19.18
C ARG A 638 8.73 25.01 19.20
N HIS A 639 8.15 24.64 18.05
CA HIS A 639 7.24 23.49 17.96
C HIS A 639 7.98 22.18 18.20
N PHE A 640 9.20 22.03 17.66
CA PHE A 640 10.06 20.89 17.94
C PHE A 640 10.38 20.78 19.44
N ALA A 641 10.81 21.87 20.09
CA ALA A 641 11.08 21.91 21.52
C ALA A 641 9.86 21.55 22.36
N ALA A 642 8.67 22.03 21.95
CA ALA A 642 7.41 21.69 22.61
C ALA A 642 7.06 20.20 22.47
N GLY A 643 7.34 19.60 21.32
CA GLY A 643 7.16 18.16 21.11
C GLY A 643 8.14 17.32 21.93
N MET A 644 9.39 17.78 22.01
CA MET A 644 10.46 17.03 22.66
C MET A 644 10.43 17.13 24.20
N SER A 645 10.17 18.33 24.74
CA SER A 645 10.34 18.64 26.17
C SER A 645 9.03 19.05 26.86
N GLY A 646 7.90 19.02 26.14
CA GLY A 646 6.58 19.46 26.60
C GLY A 646 6.33 20.95 26.35
N SER A 647 5.06 21.37 26.40
CA SER A 647 4.63 22.73 26.02
C SER A 647 5.20 23.84 26.90
N SER A 648 5.63 23.54 28.13
CA SER A 648 6.25 24.48 29.07
C SER A 648 7.78 24.39 29.12
N TRP A 649 8.42 23.91 28.05
CA TRP A 649 9.87 23.68 27.99
C TRP A 649 10.72 24.90 28.38
N ASP A 650 10.33 26.10 27.99
CA ASP A 650 11.03 27.35 28.29
C ASP A 650 10.90 27.72 29.78
N ALA A 651 9.66 27.74 30.30
CA ALA A 651 9.37 28.03 31.70
C ALA A 651 9.99 26.99 32.66
N SER A 652 10.07 25.73 32.24
CA SER A 652 10.69 24.64 33.00
C SER A 652 12.19 24.50 32.77
N ARG A 653 12.79 25.35 31.91
CA ARG A 653 14.21 25.32 31.53
C ARG A 653 14.71 23.95 31.07
N LYS A 654 13.82 23.15 30.47
CA LYS A 654 14.16 21.83 29.89
C LYS A 654 14.86 21.96 28.54
N ALA A 655 14.65 23.09 27.86
CA ALA A 655 15.33 23.42 26.62
C ALA A 655 15.62 24.93 26.57
N ALA A 656 16.68 25.31 25.88
CA ALA A 656 17.07 26.70 25.63
C ALA A 656 17.19 26.91 24.12
N LEU A 657 16.46 27.90 23.59
CA LEU A 657 16.51 28.28 22.18
C LEU A 657 17.33 29.55 21.99
N GLU A 658 18.45 29.44 21.31
CA GLU A 658 19.29 30.55 20.90
C GLU A 658 18.95 30.97 19.46
N ILE A 659 18.71 32.26 19.25
CA ILE A 659 18.38 32.82 17.93
C ILE A 659 19.66 33.46 17.37
N ILE A 660 20.10 32.98 16.22
CA ILE A 660 21.32 33.44 15.55
C ILE A 660 20.93 34.39 14.40
N PRO A 661 21.33 35.68 14.45
CA PRO A 661 21.02 36.65 13.40
C PRO A 661 21.48 36.22 12.00
N GLU A 662 20.64 36.41 10.99
CA GLU A 662 20.96 36.18 9.57
C GLU A 662 21.63 37.43 8.95
N THR A 663 22.71 37.90 9.57
CA THR A 663 23.38 39.15 9.16
C THR A 663 24.84 38.91 8.77
N SER A 664 25.28 39.60 7.71
CA SER A 664 26.63 39.41 7.13
C SER A 664 27.80 39.66 8.10
N ASP A 665 27.61 40.49 9.13
CA ASP A 665 28.62 40.84 10.14
C ASP A 665 28.97 39.70 11.09
N ARG A 666 28.16 38.63 11.10
CA ARG A 666 28.38 37.41 11.90
C ARG A 666 29.61 36.61 11.43
N GLY A 667 30.02 36.76 10.18
CA GLY A 667 31.14 36.01 9.61
C GLY A 667 30.94 34.49 9.71
N ALA A 668 31.84 33.80 10.42
CA ALA A 668 31.78 32.35 10.62
C ALA A 668 30.81 31.91 11.75
N ASP A 669 30.37 32.84 12.62
CA ASP A 669 29.45 32.56 13.73
C ASP A 669 27.99 32.68 13.26
N THR A 670 27.61 31.83 12.30
CA THR A 670 26.32 31.88 11.61
C THR A 670 25.74 30.50 11.38
N LEU A 671 24.41 30.43 11.28
CA LEU A 671 23.69 29.27 10.76
C LEU A 671 23.42 29.38 9.25
N THR A 672 23.55 30.60 8.69
CA THR A 672 23.26 30.94 7.30
C THR A 672 24.51 31.44 6.56
N PRO A 673 25.45 30.55 6.22
CA PRO A 673 26.73 30.94 5.59
C PRO A 673 26.55 31.61 4.21
N GLY A 674 25.39 31.42 3.57
CA GLY A 674 25.02 32.13 2.35
C GLY A 674 24.90 33.65 2.51
N ASP A 675 24.60 34.14 3.72
CA ASP A 675 24.48 35.56 4.03
C ASP A 675 25.81 36.20 4.45
N THR A 676 26.80 35.38 4.84
CA THR A 676 28.10 35.86 5.34
C THR A 676 29.24 35.66 4.34
N CYS A 677 29.07 34.79 3.34
CA CYS A 677 30.06 34.57 2.29
C CYS A 677 30.03 35.70 1.23
N LEU A 678 30.82 36.75 1.46
CA LEU A 678 30.86 37.94 0.58
C LEU A 678 31.10 37.60 -0.90
N ARG A 679 32.04 36.70 -1.21
CA ARG A 679 32.31 36.31 -2.61
C ARG A 679 31.13 35.60 -3.27
N TYR A 680 30.38 34.80 -2.52
CA TYR A 680 29.18 34.13 -3.02
C TYR A 680 28.05 35.13 -3.31
N ILE A 681 27.95 36.20 -2.54
CA ILE A 681 26.96 37.27 -2.73
C ILE A 681 27.37 38.18 -3.90
N ASP A 682 28.64 38.58 -3.97
CA ASP A 682 29.15 39.53 -4.96
C ASP A 682 29.35 38.90 -6.36
N ASP A 683 29.54 37.58 -6.44
CA ASP A 683 29.72 36.86 -7.70
C ASP A 683 28.39 36.75 -8.46
N THR A 684 28.21 37.70 -9.37
CA THR A 684 27.02 37.72 -10.23
C THR A 684 26.95 36.57 -11.21
N GLU A 685 28.04 35.82 -11.48
CA GLU A 685 28.08 34.74 -12.48
C GLU A 685 27.77 33.38 -11.86
N HIS A 686 28.56 33.00 -10.86
CA HIS A 686 28.56 31.68 -10.20
C HIS A 686 28.21 31.73 -8.71
N GLY A 687 27.84 32.90 -8.18
CA GLY A 687 27.37 33.07 -6.80
C GLY A 687 25.91 32.68 -6.61
N HIS A 688 25.20 33.40 -5.74
CA HIS A 688 23.84 33.07 -5.30
C HIS A 688 22.83 32.84 -6.43
N ASP A 689 22.86 33.67 -7.47
CA ASP A 689 21.86 33.62 -8.54
C ASP A 689 22.17 32.58 -9.62
N TYR A 690 23.28 31.83 -9.49
CA TYR A 690 23.70 30.83 -10.48
C TYR A 690 22.64 29.75 -10.70
N GLY A 691 22.05 29.25 -9.62
CA GLY A 691 20.96 28.27 -9.67
C GLY A 691 19.72 28.77 -10.42
N ILE A 692 19.33 30.04 -10.24
CA ILE A 692 18.18 30.64 -10.94
C ILE A 692 18.45 30.70 -12.45
N LYS A 693 19.68 31.03 -12.85
CA LYS A 693 20.07 31.04 -14.27
C LYS A 693 20.01 29.65 -14.89
N MET A 694 20.49 28.62 -14.18
CA MET A 694 20.47 27.24 -14.68
C MET A 694 19.04 26.69 -14.75
N LEU A 695 18.20 26.99 -13.76
CA LEU A 695 16.76 26.73 -13.80
C LEU A 695 16.11 27.37 -15.03
N ALA A 696 16.36 28.65 -15.28
CA ALA A 696 15.78 29.37 -16.42
C ALA A 696 16.18 28.74 -17.77
N ARG A 697 17.43 28.26 -17.91
CA ARG A 697 17.89 27.53 -19.10
C ARG A 697 17.12 26.23 -19.29
N PHE A 698 16.93 25.45 -18.22
CA PHE A 698 16.20 24.19 -18.31
C PHE A 698 14.70 24.37 -18.54
N GLN A 699 14.09 25.40 -17.95
CA GLN A 699 12.69 25.75 -18.21
C GLN A 699 12.41 26.01 -19.70
N GLN A 700 13.37 26.56 -20.45
CA GLN A 700 13.24 26.74 -21.90
C GLN A 700 13.14 25.41 -22.66
N ALA A 701 13.66 24.32 -22.10
CA ALA A 701 13.66 23.01 -22.74
C ALA A 701 12.33 22.26 -22.59
N TYR A 702 11.66 22.35 -21.43
CA TYR A 702 10.49 21.51 -21.13
C TYR A 702 9.15 22.26 -21.03
N ILE A 703 9.14 23.53 -20.59
CA ILE A 703 7.88 24.26 -20.36
C ILE A 703 7.09 24.60 -21.64
N PRO A 704 7.72 24.97 -22.78
CA PRO A 704 6.96 25.37 -23.97
C PRO A 704 5.94 24.32 -24.45
N ALA A 705 6.28 23.02 -24.32
CA ALA A 705 5.37 21.94 -24.66
C ALA A 705 4.13 21.90 -23.75
N ILE A 706 4.31 22.12 -22.44
CA ILE A 706 3.23 22.19 -21.46
C ILE A 706 2.34 23.40 -21.73
N ALA A 707 2.93 24.57 -21.98
CA ALA A 707 2.18 25.79 -22.29
C ALA A 707 1.31 25.62 -23.54
N ALA A 708 1.85 25.01 -24.60
CA ALA A 708 1.11 24.71 -25.83
C ALA A 708 -0.05 23.73 -25.57
N ARG A 709 0.16 22.67 -24.76
CA ARG A 709 -0.91 21.74 -24.36
C ARG A 709 -2.07 22.46 -23.67
N LEU A 710 -1.76 23.25 -22.63
CA LEU A 710 -2.77 23.92 -21.82
C LEU A 710 -3.59 24.96 -22.60
N ILE A 711 -2.99 25.63 -23.58
CA ILE A 711 -3.65 26.67 -24.39
C ILE A 711 -4.34 26.11 -25.62
N GLU A 712 -3.63 25.32 -26.44
CA GLU A 712 -4.10 24.89 -27.76
C GLU A 712 -4.88 23.59 -27.68
N ALA A 713 -4.29 22.54 -27.11
CA ALA A 713 -4.88 21.20 -27.09
C ALA A 713 -6.10 21.12 -26.17
N GLU A 714 -6.09 21.86 -25.05
CA GLU A 714 -7.19 21.87 -24.08
C GLU A 714 -8.23 22.98 -24.32
N GLY A 715 -8.07 23.79 -25.37
CA GLY A 715 -9.08 24.76 -25.80
C GLY A 715 -9.20 25.99 -24.89
N ASN A 716 -8.06 26.56 -24.46
CA ASN A 716 -7.99 27.77 -23.63
C ASN A 716 -7.33 28.95 -24.37
N GLN A 717 -7.53 29.06 -25.70
CA GLN A 717 -6.88 30.08 -26.54
C GLN A 717 -7.12 31.53 -26.09
N ALA A 718 -8.26 31.79 -25.43
CA ALA A 718 -8.64 33.11 -24.95
C ALA A 718 -7.71 33.65 -23.84
N LEU A 719 -6.92 32.80 -23.18
CA LEU A 719 -5.95 33.23 -22.18
C LEU A 719 -4.65 33.80 -22.80
N GLY A 720 -4.39 33.54 -24.08
CA GLY A 720 -3.09 33.78 -24.71
C GLY A 720 -1.99 32.86 -24.18
N ALA A 721 -0.76 32.99 -24.70
CA ALA A 721 0.35 32.11 -24.31
C ALA A 721 0.73 32.27 -22.82
N PHE A 722 1.05 31.16 -22.16
CA PHE A 722 1.66 31.17 -20.83
C PHE A 722 3.18 31.31 -20.93
N SER A 723 3.75 32.12 -20.05
CA SER A 723 5.19 32.23 -19.87
C SER A 723 5.76 31.06 -19.06
N ASN A 724 7.08 30.87 -19.14
CA ASN A 724 7.77 29.84 -18.37
C ASN A 724 7.54 30.00 -16.85
N ALA A 725 7.56 31.23 -16.37
CA ALA A 725 7.32 31.53 -14.96
C ALA A 725 5.90 31.17 -14.52
N GLU A 726 4.89 31.35 -15.38
CA GLU A 726 3.50 31.06 -15.06
C GLU A 726 3.25 29.56 -14.96
N VAL A 727 3.70 28.77 -15.95
CA VAL A 727 3.56 27.30 -15.89
C VAL A 727 4.33 26.74 -14.69
N TYR A 728 5.54 27.24 -14.44
CA TYR A 728 6.30 26.85 -13.26
C TYR A 728 5.57 27.21 -11.96
N SER A 729 4.92 28.39 -11.88
CA SER A 729 4.07 28.76 -10.74
C SER A 729 2.86 27.85 -10.54
N MET A 730 2.26 27.34 -11.61
CA MET A 730 1.22 26.31 -11.51
C MET A 730 1.76 25.01 -10.90
N GLN A 731 2.97 24.59 -11.27
CA GLN A 731 3.65 23.44 -10.66
C GLN A 731 3.99 23.70 -9.17
N GLU A 732 4.43 24.91 -8.82
CA GLU A 732 4.66 25.31 -7.43
C GLU A 732 3.37 25.26 -6.59
N MET A 733 2.23 25.71 -7.14
CA MET A 733 0.93 25.69 -6.45
C MET A 733 0.48 24.28 -6.07
N CYS A 734 0.77 23.25 -6.88
CA CYS A 734 0.51 21.85 -6.48
C CYS A 734 1.18 21.49 -5.17
N GLY A 735 2.48 21.81 -5.02
CA GLY A 735 3.22 21.55 -3.79
C GLY A 735 2.64 22.31 -2.61
N PHE A 736 2.53 23.64 -2.73
CA PHE A 736 2.08 24.49 -1.62
C PHE A 736 0.63 24.24 -1.21
N GLU A 737 -0.28 24.01 -2.15
CA GLU A 737 -1.66 23.68 -1.81
C GLU A 737 -1.76 22.29 -1.15
N THR A 738 -0.96 21.31 -1.60
CA THR A 738 -0.89 20.00 -0.96
C THR A 738 -0.47 20.13 0.51
N LEU A 739 0.46 21.02 0.85
CA LEU A 739 0.85 21.26 2.24
C LEU A 739 -0.31 21.74 3.13
N VAL A 740 -1.20 22.56 2.58
CA VAL A 740 -2.29 23.23 3.31
C VAL A 740 -3.57 22.39 3.33
N ARG A 741 -3.90 21.72 2.22
CA ARG A 741 -5.17 21.00 2.01
C ARG A 741 -5.02 19.48 2.00
N GLY A 742 -3.79 18.95 2.01
CA GLY A 742 -3.50 17.51 1.91
C GLY A 742 -3.62 16.93 0.50
N SER A 743 -4.16 17.69 -0.45
CA SER A 743 -4.23 17.37 -1.87
C SER A 743 -4.37 18.66 -2.68
N SER A 744 -4.06 18.61 -3.96
CA SER A 744 -4.20 19.78 -4.83
C SER A 744 -4.66 19.38 -6.24
N PRO A 745 -5.71 20.00 -6.78
CA PRO A 745 -6.10 19.82 -8.18
C PRO A 745 -5.06 20.34 -9.17
N TRP A 746 -4.18 21.27 -8.78
CA TRP A 746 -3.04 21.67 -9.61
C TRP A 746 -2.12 20.50 -9.94
N CYS A 747 -2.08 19.47 -9.08
CA CYS A 747 -1.26 18.30 -9.33
C CYS A 747 -1.75 17.47 -10.53
N GLU A 748 -3.04 17.52 -10.84
CA GLU A 748 -3.68 16.79 -11.94
C GLU A 748 -3.57 17.55 -13.28
N VAL A 749 -3.08 18.79 -13.28
CA VAL A 749 -2.81 19.60 -14.50
C VAL A 749 -1.60 19.09 -15.28
N PHE A 750 -0.68 18.41 -14.59
CA PHE A 750 0.62 18.03 -15.10
C PHE A 750 0.75 16.52 -15.18
N GLY A 751 1.34 16.11 -16.29
CA GLY A 751 1.68 14.73 -16.54
C GLY A 751 2.87 14.25 -15.72
N ARG A 752 3.15 12.95 -15.76
CA ARG A 752 4.31 12.37 -15.06
C ARG A 752 5.62 12.95 -15.59
N ASP A 753 5.77 13.04 -16.91
CA ASP A 753 6.99 13.57 -17.52
C ASP A 753 7.17 15.06 -17.16
N ASP A 754 6.08 15.82 -17.01
CA ASP A 754 6.11 17.20 -16.53
C ASP A 754 6.62 17.28 -15.09
N TRP A 755 6.25 16.31 -14.23
CA TRP A 755 6.73 16.20 -12.86
C TRP A 755 8.18 15.73 -12.76
N GLU A 756 8.64 14.80 -13.60
CA GLU A 756 10.06 14.43 -13.70
C GLU A 756 10.91 15.64 -14.11
N ASN A 757 10.42 16.43 -15.06
CA ASN A 757 11.06 17.69 -15.43
C ASN A 757 11.02 18.72 -14.30
N PHE A 758 9.90 18.86 -13.58
CA PHE A 758 9.81 19.78 -12.45
C PHE A 758 10.76 19.41 -11.32
N GLU A 759 10.84 18.12 -10.94
CA GLU A 759 11.82 17.62 -9.97
C GLU A 759 13.23 18.02 -10.39
N TYR A 760 13.60 17.73 -11.64
CA TYR A 760 14.92 18.06 -12.16
C TYR A 760 15.18 19.57 -12.22
N ALA A 761 14.16 20.37 -12.53
CA ALA A 761 14.24 21.83 -12.48
C ALA A 761 14.55 22.32 -11.06
N ARG A 762 13.91 21.72 -10.03
CA ARG A 762 14.22 22.00 -8.62
C ARG A 762 15.64 21.54 -8.25
N ASP A 763 16.10 20.43 -8.79
CA ASP A 763 17.46 19.92 -8.59
C ASP A 763 18.51 20.88 -9.13
N LEU A 764 18.36 21.33 -10.37
CA LEU A 764 19.28 22.31 -10.96
C LEU A 764 19.32 23.61 -10.16
N LEU A 765 18.17 24.09 -9.67
CA LEU A 765 18.12 25.29 -8.84
C LEU A 765 19.02 25.15 -7.61
N HIS A 766 18.88 24.07 -6.85
CA HIS A 766 19.60 23.92 -5.58
C HIS A 766 21.03 23.43 -5.76
N TYR A 767 21.27 22.54 -6.73
CA TYR A 767 22.61 22.03 -7.07
C TYR A 767 23.56 23.16 -7.45
N TYR A 768 23.10 24.12 -8.26
CA TYR A 768 23.92 25.25 -8.72
C TYR A 768 23.83 26.50 -7.82
N ARG A 769 22.83 26.60 -6.93
CA ARG A 769 22.75 27.71 -5.97
C ARG A 769 23.66 27.50 -4.76
N ALA A 770 23.56 26.33 -4.12
CA ALA A 770 24.23 26.10 -2.85
C ALA A 770 24.72 24.65 -2.69
N GLY A 771 24.53 23.80 -3.70
CA GLY A 771 24.98 22.40 -3.72
C GLY A 771 26.32 22.20 -4.44
N PRO A 772 26.64 20.96 -4.83
CA PRO A 772 27.96 20.60 -5.39
C PRO A 772 28.35 21.33 -6.68
N GLY A 773 27.38 21.81 -7.45
CA GLY A 773 27.63 22.59 -8.67
C GLY A 773 28.01 24.04 -8.43
N ASN A 774 27.96 24.53 -7.18
CA ASN A 774 28.36 25.89 -6.82
C ASN A 774 29.80 25.91 -6.25
N PRO A 775 30.70 26.74 -6.79
CA PRO A 775 32.11 26.77 -6.35
C PRO A 775 32.31 27.22 -4.90
N TYR A 776 31.32 27.89 -4.29
CA TYR A 776 31.39 28.38 -2.90
C TYR A 776 30.74 27.42 -1.89
N ALA A 777 29.97 26.44 -2.34
CA ALA A 777 29.17 25.57 -1.46
C ALA A 777 30.02 24.80 -0.45
N GLY A 778 31.14 24.21 -0.87
CA GLY A 778 32.04 23.48 0.04
C GLY A 778 32.61 24.39 1.14
N ALA A 779 32.97 25.63 0.82
CA ALA A 779 33.49 26.59 1.79
C ALA A 779 32.40 27.08 2.77
N MET A 780 31.18 27.30 2.28
CA MET A 780 30.04 27.64 3.13
C MET A 780 29.67 26.49 4.08
N GLY A 781 29.65 25.26 3.58
CA GLY A 781 29.37 24.06 4.37
C GLY A 781 30.48 23.67 5.35
N TRP A 782 31.72 24.06 5.07
CA TRP A 782 32.87 23.79 5.94
C TRP A 782 32.67 24.36 7.36
N LEU A 783 32.02 25.52 7.49
CA LEU A 783 31.75 26.13 8.80
C LEU A 783 30.93 25.19 9.70
N TRP A 784 29.89 24.58 9.13
CA TRP A 784 29.07 23.58 9.80
C TRP A 784 29.86 22.31 10.10
N LEU A 785 30.59 21.80 9.11
CA LEU A 785 31.38 20.57 9.24
C LEU A 785 32.44 20.70 10.34
N ASP A 786 33.16 21.82 10.40
CA ASP A 786 34.23 22.07 11.38
C ASP A 786 33.67 22.21 12.80
N ALA A 787 32.57 22.95 12.97
CA ALA A 787 31.89 23.10 14.26
C ALA A 787 31.35 21.77 14.78
N THR A 788 30.60 21.02 13.95
CA THR A 788 30.06 19.72 14.32
C THR A 788 31.16 18.69 14.59
N THR A 789 32.24 18.67 13.79
CA THR A 789 33.38 17.77 14.01
C THR A 789 34.10 18.08 15.32
N SER A 790 34.23 19.36 15.69
CA SER A 790 34.83 19.78 16.95
C SER A 790 34.02 19.27 18.15
N LEU A 791 32.69 19.38 18.11
CA LEU A 791 31.80 18.86 19.16
C LEU A 791 31.82 17.32 19.21
N LEU A 792 31.80 16.66 18.05
CA LEU A 792 31.89 15.21 17.93
C LEU A 792 33.21 14.69 18.52
N ARG A 793 34.33 15.38 18.30
CA ARG A 793 35.64 15.02 18.88
C ARG A 793 35.70 15.25 20.39
N ALA A 794 35.11 16.34 20.88
CA ALA A 794 35.00 16.61 22.32
C ALA A 794 34.12 15.57 23.06
N GLY A 795 33.17 14.96 22.34
CA GLY A 795 32.30 13.91 22.87
C GLY A 795 31.22 14.40 23.83
N PRO A 796 30.59 13.50 24.59
CA PRO A 796 29.41 13.83 25.40
C PRO A 796 29.68 14.89 26.47
N GLY A 797 30.94 15.14 26.83
CA GLY A 797 31.34 16.23 27.72
C GLY A 797 31.05 17.63 27.17
N ALA A 798 30.91 17.80 25.86
CA ALA A 798 30.46 19.05 25.24
C ALA A 798 28.93 19.22 25.27
N GLY A 799 28.20 18.15 25.59
CA GLY A 799 26.74 18.03 25.43
C GLY A 799 26.38 16.76 24.66
N THR A 800 25.17 16.27 24.83
CA THR A 800 24.68 15.02 24.20
C THR A 800 23.70 15.29 23.07
N LEU A 801 22.93 16.39 23.10
CA LEU A 801 21.94 16.72 22.08
C LEU A 801 22.15 18.14 21.55
N PHE A 802 22.34 18.26 20.22
CA PHE A 802 22.51 19.52 19.51
C PHE A 802 21.52 19.62 18.35
N PHE A 803 20.58 20.56 18.41
CA PHE A 803 19.55 20.70 17.38
C PHE A 803 19.56 22.09 16.76
N SER A 804 19.82 22.14 15.47
CA SER A 804 19.91 23.39 14.70
C SER A 804 18.84 23.45 13.62
N PHE A 805 18.20 24.61 13.50
CA PHE A 805 17.11 24.88 12.56
C PHE A 805 17.54 25.97 11.58
N VAL A 806 17.40 25.66 10.29
CA VAL A 806 17.95 26.44 9.16
C VAL A 806 17.01 26.44 7.94
N HIS A 807 17.47 26.96 6.80
CA HIS A 807 16.78 26.87 5.51
C HIS A 807 17.30 25.71 4.66
N ASP A 808 16.63 25.44 3.54
CA ASP A 808 17.12 24.49 2.53
C ASP A 808 18.49 24.90 1.95
N GLY A 809 18.69 26.22 1.79
CA GLY A 809 19.95 26.80 1.30
C GLY A 809 21.16 26.55 2.20
N ASP A 810 20.97 26.16 3.47
CA ASP A 810 22.06 25.91 4.42
C ASP A 810 22.39 24.41 4.55
N ILE A 811 21.40 23.56 4.25
CA ILE A 811 21.54 22.11 4.17
C ILE A 811 22.41 21.72 2.96
N ALA A 812 22.20 22.37 1.81
CA ALA A 812 22.91 22.02 0.58
C ALA A 812 24.45 22.19 0.69
N PRO A 813 24.97 23.30 1.24
CA PRO A 813 26.39 23.47 1.51
C PRO A 813 26.93 22.42 2.48
N PHE A 814 26.20 22.12 3.56
CA PHE A 814 26.63 21.12 4.54
C PHE A 814 26.78 19.72 3.92
N LEU A 815 25.81 19.28 3.12
CA LEU A 815 25.91 18.02 2.37
C LEU A 815 27.07 18.02 1.37
N THR A 816 27.33 19.16 0.75
CA THR A 816 28.45 19.32 -0.18
C THR A 816 29.79 19.19 0.54
N ALA A 817 29.94 19.80 1.71
CA ALA A 817 31.15 19.70 2.53
C ALA A 817 31.36 18.29 3.10
N LEU A 818 30.27 17.57 3.41
CA LEU A 818 30.33 16.16 3.83
C LEU A 818 30.76 15.20 2.70
N ASP A 819 30.71 15.63 1.42
CA ASP A 819 31.01 14.83 0.22
C ASP A 819 30.22 13.50 0.13
N VAL A 820 29.04 13.41 0.76
CA VAL A 820 28.21 12.18 0.80
C VAL A 820 27.31 12.01 -0.43
N MET A 821 27.13 13.03 -1.25
CA MET A 821 26.24 13.00 -2.43
C MET A 821 26.99 13.09 -3.76
N LYS A 822 28.27 12.70 -3.77
CA LYS A 822 29.14 12.80 -4.95
C LYS A 822 28.63 11.96 -6.12
N ASP A 823 28.54 12.59 -7.28
CA ASP A 823 28.09 11.97 -8.52
C ASP A 823 29.28 11.79 -9.48
N PRO A 824 29.77 10.55 -9.70
CA PRO A 824 30.95 10.32 -10.54
C PRO A 824 30.71 10.64 -12.03
N LYS A 825 29.45 10.74 -12.45
CA LYS A 825 29.09 10.95 -13.87
C LYS A 825 28.83 12.42 -14.15
N TYR A 826 28.22 13.12 -13.22
CA TYR A 826 27.73 14.48 -13.44
C TYR A 826 28.44 15.55 -12.64
N ASP A 827 29.26 15.24 -11.63
CA ASP A 827 29.99 16.28 -10.92
C ASP A 827 31.13 16.88 -11.77
N PRO A 828 31.33 18.21 -11.74
CA PRO A 828 30.60 19.22 -10.96
C PRO A 828 29.43 19.91 -11.71
N ALA A 829 28.94 19.34 -12.82
CA ALA A 829 27.95 19.98 -13.69
C ALA A 829 26.83 19.04 -14.19
N LEU A 830 25.64 19.19 -13.60
CA LEU A 830 24.40 18.60 -14.13
C LEU A 830 23.95 19.26 -15.46
N PRO A 831 23.48 18.48 -16.47
CA PRO A 831 23.05 19.03 -17.75
C PRO A 831 21.81 19.92 -17.61
N VAL A 832 21.78 21.05 -18.32
CA VAL A 832 20.68 22.05 -18.25
C VAL A 832 19.73 22.02 -19.45
N THR A 833 19.86 21.03 -20.32
CA THR A 833 19.03 20.89 -21.55
C THR A 833 18.14 19.64 -21.55
N HIS A 834 18.41 18.68 -20.67
CA HIS A 834 17.68 17.43 -20.55
C HIS A 834 17.82 16.87 -19.13
N VAL A 835 16.92 15.98 -18.74
CA VAL A 835 16.92 15.34 -17.41
C VAL A 835 18.03 14.29 -17.32
N ALA A 836 18.92 14.42 -16.34
CA ALA A 836 19.80 13.36 -15.90
C ALA A 836 19.03 12.38 -14.99
N ARG A 837 18.50 11.29 -15.57
CA ARG A 837 17.62 10.34 -14.85
C ARG A 837 18.34 9.54 -13.76
N ASP A 838 19.61 9.26 -13.94
CA ASP A 838 20.49 8.47 -13.06
C ASP A 838 21.34 9.32 -12.10
N ARG A 839 21.01 10.61 -11.95
CA ARG A 839 21.69 11.53 -11.02
C ARG A 839 21.56 11.09 -9.56
N VAL A 840 22.61 11.34 -8.78
CA VAL A 840 22.64 11.14 -7.33
C VAL A 840 21.91 12.28 -6.59
N TRP A 841 22.13 13.53 -6.99
CA TRP A 841 21.51 14.68 -6.35
C TRP A 841 20.01 14.80 -6.67
N ARG A 842 19.16 14.64 -5.65
CA ARG A 842 17.71 14.85 -5.72
C ARG A 842 17.21 15.67 -4.54
N THR A 843 16.79 16.90 -4.80
CA THR A 843 16.30 17.89 -3.81
C THR A 843 15.19 17.33 -2.93
N SER A 844 14.22 16.64 -3.53
CA SER A 844 13.09 16.03 -2.80
C SER A 844 13.54 14.98 -1.77
N SER A 845 14.67 14.31 -2.02
CA SER A 845 15.21 13.27 -1.14
C SER A 845 16.06 13.81 0.01
N VAL A 846 16.63 15.02 -0.13
CA VAL A 846 17.55 15.59 0.86
C VAL A 846 16.96 16.79 1.61
N MET A 847 16.19 17.64 0.92
CA MET A 847 15.66 18.89 1.47
C MET A 847 14.16 19.10 1.17
N PRO A 848 13.28 18.12 1.45
CA PRO A 848 11.84 18.38 1.48
C PRO A 848 11.49 19.37 2.61
N MET A 849 10.23 19.83 2.72
CA MET A 849 9.83 20.68 3.86
C MET A 849 10.02 19.93 5.18
N GLY A 850 10.74 20.49 6.15
CA GLY A 850 11.13 19.77 7.37
C GLY A 850 12.23 18.72 7.16
N GLY A 851 12.94 18.75 6.02
CA GLY A 851 14.07 17.87 5.73
C GLY A 851 15.20 18.03 6.76
N ARG A 852 15.87 16.93 7.10
CA ARG A 852 16.80 16.85 8.24
C ARG A 852 17.97 15.92 7.98
N ILE A 853 19.12 16.31 8.51
CA ILE A 853 20.35 15.53 8.54
C ILE A 853 20.70 15.29 10.00
N VAL A 854 20.93 14.03 10.37
CA VAL A 854 21.24 13.61 11.73
C VAL A 854 22.58 12.90 11.74
N LEU A 855 23.47 13.34 12.63
CA LEU A 855 24.75 12.70 12.91
C LEU A 855 24.69 12.12 14.31
N GLU A 856 24.77 10.79 14.42
CA GLU A 856 24.79 10.06 15.68
C GLU A 856 26.20 9.54 15.93
N ARG A 857 26.81 9.97 17.04
CA ARG A 857 28.03 9.37 17.55
C ARG A 857 27.66 8.15 18.37
N MET A 858 28.33 7.06 18.09
CA MET A 858 28.10 5.77 18.73
C MET A 858 29.41 5.30 19.37
N THR A 859 29.34 4.74 20.55
CA THR A 859 30.48 4.11 21.21
C THR A 859 30.20 2.62 21.36
N CYS A 860 31.06 1.80 20.76
CA CYS A 860 30.92 0.35 20.67
C CYS A 860 32.04 -0.37 21.44
N LEU A 861 31.70 -1.49 22.07
CA LEU A 861 32.69 -2.41 22.64
C LEU A 861 33.31 -3.24 21.51
N SER A 862 34.64 -3.21 21.36
CA SER A 862 35.33 -3.99 20.32
C SER A 862 35.28 -5.49 20.64
N GLU A 863 34.75 -6.31 19.72
CA GLU A 863 34.86 -7.77 19.77
C GLU A 863 36.23 -8.29 19.28
N VAL A 864 37.08 -7.41 18.72
CA VAL A 864 38.35 -7.78 18.07
C VAL A 864 39.54 -7.18 18.84
N ALA A 865 39.77 -7.66 20.06
CA ALA A 865 41.11 -7.85 20.63
C ALA A 865 41.00 -8.41 22.05
N GLY A 866 41.55 -9.61 22.28
CA GLY A 866 41.75 -10.19 23.61
C GLY A 866 42.80 -9.47 24.47
N ALA A 867 42.97 -8.15 24.35
CA ALA A 867 43.81 -7.33 25.22
C ALA A 867 43.39 -5.85 25.08
N ASP A 868 43.03 -5.25 26.22
CA ASP A 868 42.52 -3.88 26.42
C ASP A 868 41.13 -3.56 25.85
N GLY A 869 40.13 -3.45 26.75
CA GLY A 869 38.75 -3.05 26.46
C GLY A 869 38.60 -1.57 26.07
N THR A 870 39.28 -1.14 25.00
CA THR A 870 39.13 0.20 24.45
C THR A 870 37.83 0.31 23.66
N ALA A 871 36.92 1.16 24.12
CA ALA A 871 35.69 1.48 23.40
C ALA A 871 36.02 2.36 22.18
N GLU A 872 35.52 1.98 21.00
CA GLU A 872 35.72 2.72 19.76
C GLU A 872 34.49 3.57 19.44
N SER A 873 34.72 4.78 18.90
CA SER A 873 33.64 5.68 18.48
C SER A 873 33.42 5.64 16.97
N TYR A 874 32.15 5.50 16.59
CA TYR A 874 31.65 5.45 15.22
C TYR A 874 30.71 6.63 14.97
N LEU A 875 30.59 7.04 13.71
CA LEU A 875 29.67 8.08 13.28
C LEU A 875 28.65 7.48 12.30
N ARG A 876 27.37 7.67 12.59
CA ARG A 876 26.27 7.31 11.71
C ARG A 876 25.62 8.59 11.17
N VAL A 877 25.45 8.67 9.86
CA VAL A 877 24.78 9.79 9.19
C VAL A 877 23.44 9.30 8.67
N SER A 878 22.37 10.03 9.01
CA SER A 878 21.02 9.78 8.52
C SER A 878 20.52 11.03 7.79
N ILE A 879 19.92 10.82 6.61
CA ILE A 879 19.30 11.89 5.81
C ILE A 879 17.83 11.52 5.65
N ASN A 880 16.95 12.36 6.20
CA ASN A 880 15.49 12.13 6.21
C ASN A 880 15.11 10.71 6.65
N ASP A 881 15.64 10.33 7.81
CA ASP A 881 15.40 9.07 8.51
C ASP A 881 15.89 7.81 7.76
N LYS A 882 16.79 7.97 6.77
CA LYS A 882 17.54 6.86 6.18
C LYS A 882 19.02 6.95 6.49
N ILE A 883 19.57 5.83 6.97
CA ILE A 883 21.00 5.69 7.18
C ILE A 883 21.71 5.75 5.84
N PHE A 884 22.63 6.70 5.74
CA PHE A 884 23.56 6.78 4.64
C PHE A 884 24.72 5.83 4.93
N SER A 885 24.90 4.80 4.09
CA SER A 885 26.07 3.92 4.23
C SER A 885 27.30 4.64 3.69
N CYS A 886 28.23 5.01 4.56
CA CYS A 886 29.52 5.58 4.18
C CYS A 886 30.45 4.58 3.44
N LEU A 887 29.95 3.42 3.01
CA LEU A 887 30.75 2.35 2.40
C LEU A 887 30.22 1.99 1.02
N ASN A 888 30.65 2.78 0.03
CA ASN A 888 30.95 2.28 -1.32
C ASN A 888 31.70 3.37 -2.10
N ASN A 889 33.00 3.48 -1.87
CA ASN A 889 34.01 3.61 -2.92
C ASN A 889 35.40 3.59 -2.28
N GLN A 890 36.19 2.60 -2.73
CA GLN A 890 37.65 2.44 -2.68
C GLN A 890 38.49 3.28 -1.73
#